data_AF-A0A1I0MT85-F1
#
_entry.id   AF-A0A1I0MT85-F1
#
_cell.length_a   1.000
_cell.length_b   1.000
_cell.length_c   1.000
_cell.angle_alpha   90.00
_cell.angle_beta   90.00
_cell.angle_gamma   90.00
#
_symmetry.space_group_name_H-M   'P 1'
#
loop_
_entity.id
_entity.type
_entity.pdbx_description
1 polymer ?
#
loop_
_entity_poly.entity_id
_entity_poly.type
_entity_poly.pdbx_seq_one_letter_code
_entity_poly.pdbx_strand_id
1 'polypeptide(L)'
;MLRKGMFLADRYEIIDQIGTGGMSDVYKAKCHKLNRFVAIKVLKQEFSQDKNFVSKFRIEAQSAAGLTHPNVVNVYDVGEENGIHYIVMELVEGITLKQYIEKKGKLSSKEAVSIAIQVAQGIEAAHRHHIIHRDIKPQNIIISKEGKVKVTDFGIARAATTNTITSSAMGSVHYISPEQARGGYSDERSDIYSFGITLYEMLTGKVPFDGDSTVAVAVQHIQDEIAPPSQVTEDIPISVDKIFEKCSQKKTERRYQNITDLIADLKKSLVMPNVDFVKMAPVYGDLKPLDVEAAGIKTDMINSSNGNEDDMELLGDEDDEDDDDFFKDEEDSDKSKDLIDDDEDIEDGSNEKLDKIMKWIGIGIVALIIIVAIFAVIKLAGAFGGGGTSPETTSAASTIAETSSVDSSSMVVVPKVEGLTEEQAKEKLNSFNIGYKAALQASETIPSGIVIQQSAVAGSKVALNATITLSISTGPNQATVPIVVKKTEDDAIAALKAAGLFWSIDRVWSETVDLGIVTDQSPKSGTIKAGDTVKLYISRGKETKDVTVPDVTGNNNVTESSARQTLDALGFKVVSKPTASQTVAIGNVISQDTSAGRTATAGSTITLAISTGVVVPRLTDMTLKDAKAALAKAGGNLTLTSATKDAKDTDLVTEQLPVAGESVSPGSQLSVTTKSTAATVAPVAPVTP
;
A
#
# COMPACT_ATOMS: atom_id res chain seq x y z
N MET A 1 33.47 13.39 11.37
CA MET A 1 32.81 14.69 11.19
C MET A 1 33.71 15.59 10.37
N LEU A 2 33.14 16.27 9.38
CA LEU A 2 33.85 17.29 8.60
C LEU A 2 33.82 18.63 9.36
N ARG A 3 34.65 19.58 8.94
CA ARG A 3 34.73 20.93 9.52
C ARG A 3 34.50 21.98 8.43
N LYS A 4 33.99 23.15 8.84
CA LYS A 4 33.88 24.34 7.98
C LYS A 4 35.23 24.67 7.35
N GLY A 5 35.26 24.91 6.04
CA GLY A 5 36.47 25.17 5.26
C GLY A 5 37.28 23.93 4.87
N MET A 6 36.87 22.71 5.24
CA MET A 6 37.45 21.49 4.64
C MET A 6 36.98 21.33 3.20
N PHE A 7 37.84 20.78 2.34
CA PHE A 7 37.50 20.40 0.98
C PHE A 7 37.31 18.88 0.87
N LEU A 8 36.41 18.46 -0.02
CA LEU A 8 36.35 17.10 -0.56
C LEU A 8 36.68 17.10 -2.06
N ALA A 9 37.52 16.16 -2.49
CA ALA A 9 38.02 15.93 -3.85
C ALA A 9 38.46 17.22 -4.58
N ASP A 10 39.12 18.13 -3.85
CA ASP A 10 39.53 19.47 -4.29
C ASP A 10 38.44 20.26 -5.04
N ARG A 11 37.17 20.03 -4.69
CA ARG A 11 35.99 20.53 -5.43
C ARG A 11 34.90 21.09 -4.52
N TYR A 12 34.67 20.47 -3.37
CA TYR A 12 33.54 20.79 -2.49
C TYR A 12 34.01 21.33 -1.16
N GLU A 13 33.89 22.65 -0.97
CA GLU A 13 34.17 23.29 0.32
C GLU A 13 32.99 23.11 1.27
N ILE A 14 33.20 22.51 2.44
CA ILE A 14 32.19 22.33 3.48
C ILE A 14 31.91 23.68 4.15
N ILE A 15 30.67 24.15 4.07
CA ILE A 15 30.26 25.45 4.60
C ILE A 15 29.66 25.28 6.00
N ASP A 16 28.61 24.50 6.17
CA ASP A 16 27.96 24.26 7.47
C ASP A 16 27.29 22.87 7.50
N GLN A 17 27.13 22.29 8.70
CA GLN A 17 26.30 21.09 8.86
C GLN A 17 24.82 21.50 8.92
N ILE A 18 23.98 20.86 8.09
CA ILE A 18 22.55 21.18 7.94
C ILE A 18 21.61 20.05 8.37
N GLY A 19 22.16 18.85 8.64
CA GLY A 19 21.38 17.73 9.14
C GLY A 19 22.23 16.64 9.80
N THR A 20 21.58 15.85 10.64
CA THR A 20 22.16 14.68 11.34
C THR A 20 21.13 13.58 11.35
N GLY A 21 21.33 12.54 10.54
CA GLY A 21 20.50 11.34 10.55
C GLY A 21 21.06 10.27 11.49
N GLY A 22 20.51 9.06 11.42
CA GLY A 22 21.06 7.89 12.11
C GLY A 22 22.44 7.50 11.56
N MET A 23 22.47 7.14 10.27
CA MET A 23 23.63 6.57 9.59
C MET A 23 24.57 7.63 8.97
N SER A 24 24.05 8.81 8.65
CA SER A 24 24.78 9.86 7.92
C SER A 24 24.55 11.26 8.47
N ASP A 25 25.55 12.12 8.32
CA ASP A 25 25.43 13.57 8.50
C ASP A 25 25.14 14.23 7.14
N VAL A 26 24.56 15.44 7.12
CA VAL A 26 24.36 16.22 5.88
C VAL A 26 24.94 17.63 6.03
N TYR A 27 25.75 18.05 5.07
CA TYR A 27 26.44 19.34 5.07
C TYR A 27 26.06 20.18 3.84
N LYS A 28 25.90 21.50 4.01
CA LYS A 28 25.88 22.47 2.90
C LYS A 28 27.33 22.69 2.46
N ALA A 29 27.59 22.55 1.17
CA ALA A 29 28.93 22.71 0.59
C ALA A 29 28.89 23.59 -0.67
N LYS A 30 30.01 24.22 -1.02
CA LYS A 30 30.19 24.96 -2.28
C LYS A 30 31.01 24.11 -3.27
N CYS A 31 30.39 23.73 -4.39
CA CYS A 31 31.05 23.11 -5.54
C CYS A 31 31.75 24.20 -6.36
N HIS A 32 33.05 24.39 -6.17
CA HIS A 32 33.80 25.47 -6.84
C HIS A 32 33.90 25.27 -8.36
N LYS A 33 34.04 24.03 -8.85
CA LYS A 33 34.09 23.72 -10.29
C LYS A 33 32.82 24.11 -11.08
N LEU A 34 31.68 24.27 -10.41
CA LEU A 34 30.41 24.68 -11.00
C LEU A 34 29.83 25.95 -10.34
N ASN A 35 30.62 26.62 -9.48
CA ASN A 35 30.26 27.77 -8.63
C ASN A 35 28.85 27.71 -7.99
N ARG A 36 28.38 26.52 -7.57
CA ARG A 36 27.04 26.32 -6.99
C ARG A 36 27.10 25.70 -5.60
N PHE A 37 26.09 25.98 -4.76
CA PHE A 37 25.90 25.24 -3.53
C PHE A 37 25.28 23.86 -3.80
N VAL A 38 25.63 22.89 -2.95
CA VAL A 38 25.14 21.50 -2.98
C VAL A 38 24.95 21.01 -1.54
N ALA A 39 24.09 20.00 -1.36
CA ALA A 39 24.08 19.21 -0.13
C ALA A 39 25.03 18.01 -0.30
N ILE A 40 25.72 17.63 0.78
CA ILE A 40 26.58 16.45 0.80
C ILE A 40 26.18 15.58 1.99
N LYS A 41 25.63 14.41 1.68
CA LYS A 41 25.33 13.34 2.65
C LYS A 41 26.62 12.54 2.87
N VAL A 42 27.01 12.34 4.12
CA VAL A 42 28.31 11.73 4.49
C VAL A 42 28.06 10.58 5.46
N LEU A 43 28.56 9.39 5.14
CA LEU A 43 28.45 8.22 6.02
C LEU A 43 29.27 8.45 7.30
N LYS A 44 28.68 8.22 8.48
CA LYS A 44 29.40 8.42 9.76
C LYS A 44 30.53 7.41 9.91
N GLN A 45 31.59 7.81 10.62
CA GLN A 45 32.81 7.02 10.81
C GLN A 45 32.57 5.66 11.49
N GLU A 46 31.54 5.56 12.33
CA GLU A 46 31.11 4.32 12.98
C GLU A 46 30.54 3.28 12.00
N PHE A 47 30.10 3.71 10.80
CA PHE A 47 29.56 2.84 9.75
C PHE A 47 30.49 2.69 8.53
N SER A 48 31.50 3.55 8.35
CA SER A 48 32.35 3.55 7.15
C SER A 48 33.31 2.36 7.03
N GLN A 49 33.53 1.58 8.10
CA GLN A 49 34.31 0.33 8.03
C GLN A 49 33.47 -0.92 7.77
N ASP A 50 32.15 -0.88 7.95
CA ASP A 50 31.27 -2.02 7.68
C ASP A 50 30.84 -2.01 6.20
N LYS A 51 31.33 -3.00 5.47
CA LYS A 51 31.01 -3.25 4.05
C LYS A 51 29.50 -3.31 3.78
N ASN A 52 28.69 -3.75 4.74
CA ASN A 52 27.23 -3.79 4.60
C ASN A 52 26.62 -2.39 4.57
N PHE A 53 27.06 -1.49 5.45
CA PHE A 53 26.59 -0.10 5.49
C PHE A 53 27.14 0.72 4.31
N VAL A 54 28.43 0.56 3.97
CA VAL A 54 29.03 1.19 2.78
C VAL A 54 28.34 0.73 1.48
N SER A 55 28.02 -0.56 1.36
CA SER A 55 27.30 -1.09 0.19
C SER A 55 25.90 -0.49 0.07
N LYS A 56 25.11 -0.49 1.16
CA LYS A 56 23.77 0.12 1.19
C LYS A 56 23.82 1.60 0.78
N PHE A 57 24.75 2.36 1.35
CA PHE A 57 24.93 3.79 1.07
C PHE A 57 25.26 4.07 -0.41
N ARG A 58 26.11 3.25 -1.03
CA ARG A 58 26.42 3.37 -2.46
C ARG A 58 25.24 3.01 -3.37
N ILE A 59 24.49 1.96 -3.06
CA ILE A 59 23.36 1.54 -3.90
C ILE A 59 22.18 2.52 -3.75
N GLU A 60 21.94 3.08 -2.55
CA GLU A 60 20.98 4.17 -2.30
C GLU A 60 21.27 5.37 -3.22
N ALA A 61 22.54 5.80 -3.27
CA ALA A 61 23.00 6.86 -4.16
C ALA A 61 22.79 6.51 -5.64
N GLN A 62 23.11 5.27 -6.04
CA GLN A 62 23.01 4.80 -7.42
C GLN A 62 21.55 4.68 -7.89
N SER A 63 20.61 4.30 -7.01
CA SER A 63 19.18 4.32 -7.31
C SER A 63 18.68 5.74 -7.55
N ALA A 64 19.04 6.70 -6.70
CA ALA A 64 18.61 8.10 -6.86
C ALA A 64 19.30 8.82 -8.04
N ALA A 65 20.52 8.44 -8.42
CA ALA A 65 21.29 9.07 -9.50
C ALA A 65 20.69 8.91 -10.91
N GLY A 66 19.79 7.94 -11.11
CA GLY A 66 19.05 7.79 -12.36
C GLY A 66 17.80 8.68 -12.47
N LEU A 67 17.41 9.37 -11.40
CA LEU A 67 16.17 10.13 -11.33
C LEU A 67 16.41 11.62 -11.58
N THR A 68 15.64 12.21 -12.50
CA THR A 68 15.57 13.66 -12.71
C THR A 68 14.11 14.07 -12.79
N HIS A 69 13.62 14.76 -11.75
CA HIS A 69 12.22 15.16 -11.64
C HIS A 69 12.06 16.38 -10.71
N PRO A 70 11.14 17.34 -10.98
CA PRO A 70 10.95 18.52 -10.13
C PRO A 70 10.68 18.19 -8.66
N ASN A 71 9.96 17.11 -8.37
CA ASN A 71 9.61 16.68 -7.01
C ASN A 71 10.57 15.62 -6.42
N VAL A 72 11.77 15.45 -6.98
CA VAL A 72 12.85 14.60 -6.44
C VAL A 72 14.06 15.48 -6.14
N VAL A 73 14.82 15.15 -5.09
CA VAL A 73 16.16 15.73 -4.84
C VAL A 73 17.16 15.06 -5.77
N ASN A 74 17.71 15.82 -6.73
CA ASN A 74 18.62 15.26 -7.73
C ASN A 74 19.97 14.88 -7.10
N VAL A 75 20.47 13.67 -7.36
CA VAL A 75 21.86 13.27 -7.02
C VAL A 75 22.79 13.65 -8.18
N TYR A 76 23.93 14.24 -7.86
CA TYR A 76 24.89 14.79 -8.82
C TYR A 76 26.21 14.05 -8.89
N ASP A 77 26.65 13.44 -7.80
CA ASP A 77 27.97 12.80 -7.68
C ASP A 77 28.01 11.82 -6.51
N VAL A 78 28.88 10.81 -6.57
CA VAL A 78 29.07 9.82 -5.50
C VAL A 78 30.56 9.56 -5.35
N GLY A 79 31.10 9.84 -4.16
CA GLY A 79 32.54 9.89 -3.94
C GLY A 79 33.02 9.12 -2.72
N GLU A 80 34.31 8.84 -2.72
CA GLU A 80 35.05 8.28 -1.61
C GLU A 80 36.44 8.91 -1.55
N GLU A 81 36.82 9.38 -0.36
CA GLU A 81 38.10 10.03 -0.14
C GLU A 81 38.56 9.79 1.30
N ASN A 82 39.79 9.32 1.49
CA ASN A 82 40.37 9.09 2.83
C ASN A 82 39.49 8.23 3.79
N GLY A 83 38.68 7.31 3.26
CA GLY A 83 37.73 6.47 4.03
C GLY A 83 36.42 7.17 4.40
N ILE A 84 36.15 8.34 3.80
CA ILE A 84 34.89 9.09 3.90
C ILE A 84 34.09 8.83 2.63
N HIS A 85 32.97 8.12 2.76
CA HIS A 85 32.02 7.93 1.65
C HIS A 85 30.97 9.05 1.68
N TYR A 86 30.69 9.64 0.53
CA TYR A 86 29.74 10.76 0.43
C TYR A 86 28.91 10.74 -0.88
N ILE A 87 27.74 11.37 -0.80
CA ILE A 87 26.81 11.56 -1.92
C ILE A 87 26.59 13.06 -2.05
N VAL A 88 26.76 13.60 -3.25
CA VAL A 88 26.55 15.01 -3.56
C VAL A 88 25.21 15.16 -4.26
N MET A 89 24.35 16.04 -3.76
CA MET A 89 22.97 16.18 -4.21
C MET A 89 22.53 17.65 -4.22
N GLU A 90 21.37 17.89 -4.78
CA GLU A 90 20.69 19.19 -4.81
C GLU A 90 20.51 19.76 -3.39
N LEU A 91 20.88 21.04 -3.22
CA LEU A 91 20.57 21.77 -1.99
C LEU A 91 19.19 22.41 -2.11
N VAL A 92 18.18 21.77 -1.50
CA VAL A 92 16.85 22.37 -1.37
C VAL A 92 16.85 23.31 -0.17
N GLU A 93 16.72 24.62 -0.39
CA GLU A 93 16.54 25.57 0.71
C GLU A 93 15.07 25.57 1.18
N GLY A 94 14.82 25.00 2.36
CA GLY A 94 13.48 24.73 2.87
C GLY A 94 13.50 24.13 4.28
N ILE A 95 12.38 23.51 4.68
CA ILE A 95 12.26 22.70 5.90
C ILE A 95 11.61 21.36 5.58
N THR A 96 11.74 20.35 6.45
CA THR A 96 11.07 19.07 6.23
C THR A 96 9.56 19.19 6.43
N LEU A 97 8.78 18.31 5.78
CA LEU A 97 7.33 18.23 6.01
C LEU A 97 7.02 17.93 7.49
N LYS A 98 7.89 17.19 8.20
CA LYS A 98 7.74 16.98 9.65
C LYS A 98 7.80 18.30 10.43
N GLN A 99 8.81 19.13 10.15
CA GLN A 99 8.95 20.46 10.76
C GLN A 99 7.83 21.41 10.35
N TYR A 100 7.21 21.21 9.18
CA TYR A 100 6.06 21.98 8.73
C TYR A 100 4.79 21.61 9.49
N ILE A 101 4.51 20.31 9.66
CA ILE A 101 3.41 19.79 10.48
C ILE A 101 3.60 20.25 11.94
N GLU A 102 4.79 20.10 12.52
CA GLU A 102 5.09 20.51 13.90
C GLU A 102 4.85 22.01 14.16
N LYS A 103 5.08 22.88 13.16
CA LYS A 103 4.81 24.32 13.25
C LYS A 103 3.33 24.69 13.11
N LYS A 104 2.57 23.98 12.28
CA LYS A 104 1.13 24.24 12.06
C LYS A 104 0.20 23.45 12.99
N GLY A 105 0.71 22.44 13.68
CA GLY A 105 -0.10 21.42 14.34
C GLY A 105 -0.68 20.43 13.32
N LYS A 106 -1.51 20.91 12.38
CA LYS A 106 -2.06 20.16 11.24
C LYS A 106 -2.27 21.06 10.03
N LEU A 107 -2.43 20.49 8.84
CA LEU A 107 -2.65 21.20 7.58
C LEU A 107 -4.12 21.18 7.19
N SER A 108 -4.57 22.17 6.41
CA SER A 108 -5.91 22.14 5.82
C SER A 108 -6.01 21.08 4.72
N SER A 109 -7.20 20.51 4.51
CA SER A 109 -7.44 19.45 3.51
C SER A 109 -6.95 19.80 2.10
N LYS A 110 -7.16 21.05 1.65
CA LYS A 110 -6.69 21.57 0.35
C LYS A 110 -5.15 21.62 0.27
N GLU A 111 -4.51 22.04 1.35
CA GLU A 111 -3.06 22.18 1.45
C GLU A 111 -2.36 20.81 1.52
N ALA A 112 -2.85 19.92 2.39
CA ALA A 112 -2.37 18.56 2.52
C ALA A 112 -2.48 17.79 1.19
N VAL A 113 -3.59 17.92 0.45
CA VAL A 113 -3.75 17.31 -0.88
C VAL A 113 -2.80 17.93 -1.91
N SER A 114 -2.58 19.25 -1.88
CA SER A 114 -1.62 19.91 -2.79
C SER A 114 -0.18 19.41 -2.59
N ILE A 115 0.25 19.23 -1.34
CA ILE A 115 1.55 18.63 -0.99
C ILE A 115 1.56 17.14 -1.38
N ALA A 116 0.49 16.40 -1.08
CA ALA A 116 0.37 14.98 -1.39
C ALA A 116 0.48 14.70 -2.91
N ILE A 117 -0.11 15.53 -3.77
CA ILE A 117 0.06 15.42 -5.23
C ILE A 117 1.53 15.54 -5.62
N GLN A 118 2.25 16.55 -5.13
CA GLN A 118 3.67 16.75 -5.44
C GLN A 118 4.54 15.58 -4.95
N VAL A 119 4.28 15.07 -3.74
CA VAL A 119 4.97 13.89 -3.19
C VAL A 119 4.69 12.65 -4.05
N ALA A 120 3.44 12.43 -4.44
CA ALA A 120 3.05 11.30 -5.29
C ALA A 120 3.68 11.37 -6.68
N GLN A 121 3.82 12.56 -7.28
CA GLN A 121 4.56 12.74 -8.53
C GLN A 121 6.08 12.45 -8.37
N GLY A 122 6.67 12.78 -7.22
CA GLY A 122 8.04 12.38 -6.88
C GLY A 122 8.21 10.86 -6.76
N ILE A 123 7.22 10.17 -6.19
CA ILE A 123 7.17 8.70 -6.12
C ILE A 123 6.97 8.09 -7.52
N GLU A 124 6.08 8.66 -8.34
CA GLU A 124 5.83 8.21 -9.72
C GLU A 124 7.07 8.22 -10.60
N ALA A 125 7.89 9.27 -10.51
CA ALA A 125 9.16 9.34 -11.22
C ALA A 125 10.11 8.18 -10.88
N ALA A 126 10.07 7.66 -9.65
CA ALA A 126 10.87 6.53 -9.21
C ALA A 126 10.25 5.17 -9.59
N HIS A 127 8.93 5.00 -9.42
CA HIS A 127 8.20 3.79 -9.80
C HIS A 127 8.31 3.50 -11.31
N ARG A 128 8.27 4.54 -12.16
CA ARG A 128 8.53 4.41 -13.62
C ARG A 128 9.92 3.89 -13.97
N HIS A 129 10.87 3.93 -13.04
CA HIS A 129 12.22 3.35 -13.15
C HIS A 129 12.42 2.11 -12.25
N HIS A 130 11.32 1.53 -11.73
CA HIS A 130 11.27 0.39 -10.80
C HIS A 130 12.05 0.61 -9.49
N ILE A 131 12.18 1.88 -9.06
CA ILE A 131 12.81 2.27 -7.79
C ILE A 131 11.71 2.49 -6.74
N ILE A 132 11.65 1.59 -5.77
CA ILE A 132 10.73 1.65 -4.62
C ILE A 132 11.44 2.36 -3.46
N HIS A 133 10.81 3.35 -2.82
CA HIS A 133 11.43 4.22 -1.82
C HIS A 133 11.52 3.60 -0.42
N ARG A 134 10.55 2.77 -0.03
CA ARG A 134 10.50 1.93 1.19
C ARG A 134 10.54 2.65 2.54
N ASP A 135 10.62 3.98 2.57
CA ASP A 135 10.76 4.83 3.75
C ASP A 135 10.11 6.21 3.50
N ILE A 136 8.91 6.21 2.91
CA ILE A 136 8.11 7.44 2.70
C ILE A 136 7.59 7.93 4.05
N LYS A 137 8.04 9.13 4.45
CA LYS A 137 7.68 9.78 5.73
C LYS A 137 7.97 11.28 5.69
N PRO A 138 7.34 12.12 6.54
CA PRO A 138 7.54 13.58 6.55
C PRO A 138 8.97 14.09 6.77
N GLN A 139 9.89 13.27 7.30
CA GLN A 139 11.31 13.64 7.45
C GLN A 139 12.08 13.54 6.12
N ASN A 140 11.63 12.69 5.20
CA ASN A 140 12.25 12.44 3.88
C ASN A 140 11.59 13.29 2.77
N ILE A 141 10.78 14.28 3.15
CA ILE A 141 10.07 15.19 2.25
C ILE A 141 10.44 16.61 2.68
N ILE A 142 10.88 17.44 1.72
CA ILE A 142 11.31 18.82 1.95
C ILE A 142 10.37 19.76 1.20
N ILE A 143 9.89 20.80 1.89
CA ILE A 143 9.16 21.93 1.30
C ILE A 143 10.14 23.08 1.15
N SER A 144 10.41 23.52 -0.08
CA SER A 144 11.30 24.67 -0.33
C SER A 144 10.65 26.00 0.07
N LYS A 145 11.46 27.06 0.17
CA LYS A 145 10.99 28.45 0.33
C LYS A 145 10.02 28.90 -0.78
N GLU A 146 10.04 28.24 -1.93
CA GLU A 146 9.17 28.50 -3.09
C GLU A 146 7.88 27.66 -3.07
N GLY A 147 7.62 26.89 -2.01
CA GLY A 147 6.45 25.98 -1.91
C GLY A 147 6.56 24.69 -2.74
N LYS A 148 7.66 24.49 -3.47
CA LYS A 148 7.93 23.25 -4.22
C LYS A 148 8.30 22.13 -3.25
N VAL A 149 7.64 20.99 -3.36
CA VAL A 149 7.89 19.82 -2.51
C VAL A 149 8.79 18.82 -3.22
N LYS A 150 9.83 18.33 -2.53
CA LYS A 150 10.80 17.36 -3.03
C LYS A 150 10.98 16.17 -2.09
N VAL A 151 11.01 14.97 -2.66
CA VAL A 151 11.29 13.70 -1.98
C VAL A 151 12.80 13.42 -2.02
N THR A 152 13.39 13.00 -0.89
CA THR A 152 14.80 12.63 -0.72
C THR A 152 14.94 11.25 -0.09
N ASP A 153 16.14 10.70 -0.07
CA ASP A 153 16.47 9.47 0.69
C ASP A 153 15.70 8.22 0.21
N PHE A 154 15.64 8.03 -1.11
CA PHE A 154 15.10 6.83 -1.77
C PHE A 154 15.80 5.55 -1.28
N GLY A 155 15.20 4.90 -0.29
CA GLY A 155 15.91 4.08 0.68
C GLY A 155 15.90 2.57 0.40
N ILE A 156 17.03 1.92 0.67
CA ILE A 156 17.17 0.45 0.62
C ILE A 156 16.95 -0.14 2.03
N ALA A 157 16.00 0.45 2.75
CA ALA A 157 15.92 0.45 4.21
C ALA A 157 15.22 -0.77 4.84
N ARG A 158 15.51 -2.00 4.40
CA ARG A 158 15.47 -3.19 5.30
C ARG A 158 16.20 -4.44 4.76
N ALA A 159 17.52 -4.38 4.83
CA ALA A 159 18.35 -5.56 5.11
C ALA A 159 19.05 -5.36 6.47
N ALA A 160 18.25 -5.12 7.51
CA ALA A 160 18.68 -5.25 8.89
C ALA A 160 18.34 -6.67 9.35
N THR A 161 19.36 -7.52 9.47
CA THR A 161 19.25 -8.79 10.20
C THR A 161 18.81 -8.50 11.65
N THR A 162 18.10 -9.45 12.25
CA THR A 162 17.07 -9.28 13.30
C THR A 162 17.46 -8.51 14.58
N ASN A 163 18.74 -8.18 14.79
CA ASN A 163 19.30 -7.90 16.12
C ASN A 163 19.78 -6.45 16.38
N THR A 164 19.57 -5.49 15.47
CA THR A 164 20.06 -4.10 15.69
C THR A 164 19.00 -3.03 15.35
N ILE A 165 18.10 -2.77 16.31
CA ILE A 165 17.23 -1.58 16.31
C ILE A 165 18.04 -0.41 16.90
N THR A 166 18.58 0.47 16.05
CA THR A 166 19.15 1.74 16.50
C THR A 166 18.04 2.75 16.78
N SER A 167 18.31 3.78 17.59
CA SER A 167 17.32 4.84 17.92
C SER A 167 16.74 5.52 16.68
N SER A 168 17.49 5.64 15.59
CA SER A 168 17.00 6.12 14.29
C SER A 168 15.89 5.28 13.66
N ALA A 169 15.75 3.99 14.01
CA ALA A 169 14.64 3.16 13.54
C ALA A 169 13.32 3.44 14.28
N MET A 170 13.36 4.18 15.39
CA MET A 170 12.17 4.51 16.21
C MET A 170 11.20 5.46 15.49
N GLY A 171 11.68 6.28 14.55
CA GLY A 171 10.84 7.21 13.78
C GLY A 171 10.34 6.70 12.43
N SER A 172 10.96 5.67 11.82
CA SER A 172 10.44 5.10 10.56
C SER A 172 9.28 4.12 10.78
N VAL A 173 9.14 3.59 12.00
CA VAL A 173 8.17 2.51 12.25
C VAL A 173 6.71 2.99 12.23
N HIS A 174 6.46 4.27 12.47
CA HIS A 174 5.11 4.88 12.42
C HIS A 174 4.53 5.00 11.01
N TYR A 175 5.29 4.69 9.96
CA TYR A 175 4.86 4.73 8.56
C TYR A 175 5.04 3.38 7.85
N ILE A 176 5.44 2.33 8.59
CA ILE A 176 5.82 1.03 8.03
C ILE A 176 4.62 0.32 7.40
N SER A 177 4.81 -0.28 6.23
CA SER A 177 3.72 -1.03 5.60
C SER A 177 3.46 -2.37 6.32
N PRO A 178 2.23 -2.91 6.28
CA PRO A 178 1.88 -4.17 6.94
C PRO A 178 2.73 -5.36 6.45
N GLU A 179 3.15 -5.36 5.19
CA GLU A 179 4.07 -6.35 4.64
C GLU A 179 5.53 -6.11 5.07
N GLN A 180 6.02 -4.88 5.13
CA GLN A 180 7.33 -4.54 5.70
C GLN A 180 7.45 -4.91 7.19
N ALA A 181 6.37 -4.71 7.95
CA ALA A 181 6.30 -5.06 9.38
C ALA A 181 6.36 -6.58 9.60
N ARG A 182 5.74 -7.37 8.71
CA ARG A 182 5.84 -8.84 8.70
C ARG A 182 7.18 -9.38 8.16
N GLY A 183 8.05 -8.52 7.63
CA GLY A 183 9.28 -8.94 6.93
C GLY A 183 9.03 -9.56 5.55
N GLY A 184 7.87 -9.32 4.95
CA GLY A 184 7.53 -9.74 3.59
C GLY A 184 8.16 -8.86 2.51
N TYR A 185 7.98 -9.25 1.25
CA TYR A 185 8.42 -8.45 0.10
C TYR A 185 7.72 -7.09 0.08
N SER A 186 8.46 -6.03 -0.24
CA SER A 186 7.95 -4.66 -0.36
C SER A 186 8.00 -4.22 -1.81
N ASP A 187 6.87 -3.79 -2.35
CA ASP A 187 6.69 -3.31 -3.72
C ASP A 187 6.20 -1.86 -3.76
N GLU A 188 5.90 -1.34 -4.95
CA GLU A 188 5.40 0.03 -5.17
C GLU A 188 4.17 0.37 -4.31
N ARG A 189 3.35 -0.64 -3.95
CA ARG A 189 2.15 -0.48 -3.12
C ARG A 189 2.49 -0.37 -1.63
N SER A 190 3.71 -0.70 -1.21
CA SER A 190 4.23 -0.38 0.13
C SER A 190 4.43 1.12 0.28
N ASP A 191 5.01 1.79 -0.73
CA ASP A 191 5.15 3.26 -0.74
C ASP A 191 3.77 3.95 -0.70
N ILE A 192 2.79 3.43 -1.43
CA ILE A 192 1.39 3.91 -1.41
C ILE A 192 0.75 3.84 -0.02
N TYR A 193 1.10 2.84 0.80
CA TYR A 193 0.64 2.75 2.19
C TYR A 193 1.32 3.81 3.07
N SER A 194 2.65 3.88 3.04
CA SER A 194 3.43 4.85 3.83
C SER A 194 3.11 6.30 3.45
N PHE A 195 2.80 6.55 2.19
CA PHE A 195 2.20 7.80 1.69
C PHE A 195 0.83 8.07 2.32
N GLY A 196 -0.05 7.08 2.41
CA GLY A 196 -1.34 7.20 3.10
C GLY A 196 -1.19 7.59 4.57
N ILE A 197 -0.20 7.01 5.28
CA ILE A 197 0.12 7.41 6.66
C ILE A 197 0.69 8.83 6.74
N THR A 198 1.51 9.22 5.77
CA THR A 198 2.04 10.60 5.64
C THR A 198 0.91 11.61 5.39
N LEU A 199 -0.09 11.27 4.57
CA LEU A 199 -1.29 12.08 4.36
C LEU A 199 -2.15 12.18 5.63
N TYR A 200 -2.29 11.08 6.37
CA TYR A 200 -3.01 11.06 7.65
C TYR A 200 -2.41 12.04 8.67
N GLU A 201 -1.09 12.06 8.82
CA GLU A 201 -0.41 12.96 9.74
C GLU A 201 -0.50 14.43 9.28
N MET A 202 -0.44 14.71 7.97
CA MET A 202 -0.71 16.06 7.47
C MET A 202 -2.10 16.57 7.86
N LEU A 203 -3.14 15.72 7.75
CA LEU A 203 -4.53 16.11 8.01
C LEU A 203 -4.86 16.21 9.51
N THR A 204 -4.31 15.32 10.34
CA THR A 204 -4.68 15.20 11.77
C THR A 204 -3.63 15.79 12.74
N GLY A 205 -2.41 16.03 12.27
CA GLY A 205 -1.27 16.41 13.10
C GLY A 205 -0.64 15.27 13.90
N LYS A 206 -1.10 14.03 13.70
CA LYS A 206 -0.66 12.85 14.47
C LYS A 206 -0.53 11.62 13.57
N VAL A 207 0.37 10.72 13.94
CA VAL A 207 0.44 9.38 13.36
C VAL A 207 -0.77 8.54 13.86
N PRO A 208 -1.30 7.60 13.05
CA PRO A 208 -2.50 6.83 13.42
C PRO A 208 -2.25 5.77 14.49
N PHE A 209 -1.00 5.33 14.64
CA PHE A 209 -0.54 4.41 15.67
C PHE A 209 0.72 4.97 16.33
N ASP A 210 0.80 4.88 17.65
CA ASP A 210 1.99 5.22 18.45
C ASP A 210 1.96 4.38 19.74
N GLY A 211 3.11 4.20 20.39
CA GLY A 211 3.20 3.43 21.64
C GLY A 211 4.62 3.12 22.11
N ASP A 212 4.72 2.56 23.31
CA ASP A 212 5.96 2.42 24.10
C ASP A 212 7.09 1.59 23.45
N SER A 213 6.84 0.92 22.32
CA SER A 213 7.87 0.21 21.57
C SER A 213 7.60 0.18 20.07
N THR A 214 8.67 0.15 19.28
CA THR A 214 8.59 0.03 17.82
C THR A 214 7.91 -1.27 17.37
N VAL A 215 8.00 -2.33 18.18
CA VAL A 215 7.35 -3.62 17.90
C VAL A 215 5.82 -3.49 18.05
N ALA A 216 5.34 -2.74 19.05
CA ALA A 216 3.91 -2.49 19.22
C ALA A 216 3.35 -1.72 18.00
N VAL A 217 3.96 -0.60 17.61
CA VAL A 217 3.52 0.20 16.45
C VAL A 217 3.51 -0.64 15.16
N ALA A 218 4.54 -1.46 14.93
CA ALA A 218 4.57 -2.38 13.79
C ALA A 218 3.43 -3.43 13.82
N VAL A 219 3.05 -3.92 15.01
CA VAL A 219 1.90 -4.85 15.17
C VAL A 219 0.57 -4.14 14.91
N GLN A 220 0.41 -2.88 15.32
CA GLN A 220 -0.80 -2.09 15.02
C GLN A 220 -0.95 -1.87 13.50
N HIS A 221 0.13 -1.55 12.79
CA HIS A 221 0.12 -1.53 11.32
C HIS A 221 -0.29 -2.89 10.71
N ILE A 222 0.05 -4.02 11.33
CA ILE A 222 -0.34 -5.38 10.88
C ILE A 222 -1.81 -5.72 11.17
N GLN A 223 -2.34 -5.36 12.35
CA GLN A 223 -3.60 -5.92 12.89
C GLN A 223 -4.72 -4.89 13.04
N ASP A 224 -4.43 -3.72 13.61
CA ASP A 224 -5.44 -2.78 14.10
C ASP A 224 -6.05 -1.95 12.95
N GLU A 225 -7.32 -1.58 13.02
CA GLU A 225 -7.92 -0.67 12.04
C GLU A 225 -7.51 0.78 12.31
N ILE A 226 -7.35 1.59 11.24
CA ILE A 226 -7.07 3.02 11.37
C ILE A 226 -8.39 3.78 11.22
N ALA A 227 -8.76 4.55 12.25
CA ALA A 227 -9.88 5.48 12.16
C ALA A 227 -9.64 6.51 11.04
N PRO A 228 -10.57 6.73 10.08
CA PRO A 228 -10.42 7.74 9.04
C PRO A 228 -10.14 9.15 9.59
N PRO A 229 -9.39 10.01 8.89
CA PRO A 229 -9.08 11.37 9.34
C PRO A 229 -10.29 12.18 9.82
N SER A 230 -11.46 12.05 9.18
CA SER A 230 -12.71 12.72 9.60
C SER A 230 -13.19 12.38 11.02
N GLN A 231 -12.77 11.24 11.58
CA GLN A 231 -13.09 10.84 12.96
C GLN A 231 -12.13 11.45 13.99
N VAL A 232 -11.04 12.07 13.55
CA VAL A 232 -9.97 12.65 14.39
C VAL A 232 -9.80 14.15 14.14
N THR A 233 -10.36 14.68 13.06
CA THR A 233 -10.37 16.11 12.74
C THR A 233 -11.60 16.46 11.88
N GLU A 234 -12.24 17.58 12.24
CA GLU A 234 -13.33 18.21 11.50
C GLU A 234 -12.84 18.76 10.14
N ASP A 235 -13.76 19.08 9.23
CA ASP A 235 -13.49 19.64 7.89
C ASP A 235 -12.64 18.77 6.92
N ILE A 236 -12.61 17.45 7.13
CA ILE A 236 -12.09 16.48 6.15
C ILE A 236 -13.19 16.12 5.13
N PRO A 237 -12.98 16.35 3.81
CA PRO A 237 -13.93 15.93 2.80
C PRO A 237 -13.93 14.41 2.56
N ILE A 238 -15.11 13.84 2.29
CA ILE A 238 -15.31 12.39 2.09
C ILE A 238 -14.37 11.78 1.03
N SER A 239 -14.06 12.51 -0.05
CA SER A 239 -13.12 12.03 -1.08
C SER A 239 -11.70 11.85 -0.55
N VAL A 240 -11.23 12.72 0.35
CA VAL A 240 -9.89 12.65 0.97
C VAL A 240 -9.83 11.48 1.95
N ASP A 241 -10.88 11.31 2.75
CA ASP A 241 -11.08 10.16 3.65
C ASP A 241 -11.04 8.84 2.87
N LYS A 242 -11.76 8.75 1.75
CA LYS A 242 -11.83 7.56 0.89
C LYS A 242 -10.51 7.26 0.15
N ILE A 243 -9.77 8.29 -0.27
CA ILE A 243 -8.41 8.14 -0.79
C ILE A 243 -7.50 7.54 0.30
N PHE A 244 -7.54 8.09 1.52
CA PHE A 244 -6.79 7.58 2.66
C PHE A 244 -7.14 6.13 2.99
N GLU A 245 -8.44 5.79 3.09
CA GLU A 245 -8.93 4.42 3.32
C GLU A 245 -8.36 3.43 2.29
N LYS A 246 -8.25 3.85 1.03
CA LYS A 246 -7.72 3.01 -0.05
C LYS A 246 -6.20 2.85 0.02
N CYS A 247 -5.45 3.90 0.33
CA CYS A 247 -4.01 3.81 0.59
C CYS A 247 -3.69 2.90 1.80
N SER A 248 -4.47 3.02 2.87
CA SER A 248 -4.23 2.34 4.16
C SER A 248 -4.73 0.89 4.24
N GLN A 249 -5.23 0.31 3.15
CA GLN A 249 -5.68 -1.08 3.12
C GLN A 249 -4.58 -2.07 3.54
N LYS A 250 -4.91 -2.98 4.48
CA LYS A 250 -3.95 -3.96 5.03
C LYS A 250 -3.44 -4.96 3.99
N LYS A 251 -4.26 -5.25 2.97
CA LYS A 251 -4.00 -6.12 1.82
C LYS A 251 -3.52 -5.28 0.63
N THR A 252 -2.40 -5.62 -0.01
CA THR A 252 -1.78 -4.80 -1.08
C THR A 252 -2.65 -4.75 -2.33
N GLU A 253 -3.35 -5.84 -2.64
CA GLU A 253 -4.30 -5.98 -3.74
C GLU A 253 -5.58 -5.13 -3.59
N ARG A 254 -5.83 -4.57 -2.39
CA ARG A 254 -6.95 -3.64 -2.14
C ARG A 254 -6.56 -2.16 -2.21
N ARG A 255 -5.26 -1.85 -2.29
CA ARG A 255 -4.75 -0.46 -2.45
C ARG A 255 -4.92 0.02 -3.89
N TYR A 256 -4.53 1.27 -4.15
CA TYR A 256 -4.13 1.65 -5.51
C TYR A 256 -2.98 0.72 -5.98
N GLN A 257 -3.07 0.20 -7.20
CA GLN A 257 -2.07 -0.74 -7.74
C GLN A 257 -0.90 -0.05 -8.44
N ASN A 258 -1.04 1.24 -8.74
CA ASN A 258 -0.01 2.15 -9.22
C ASN A 258 -0.25 3.53 -8.56
N ILE A 259 0.77 4.39 -8.55
CA ILE A 259 0.70 5.74 -7.96
C ILE A 259 -0.02 6.76 -8.87
N THR A 260 -0.11 6.51 -10.18
CA THR A 260 -0.78 7.37 -11.16
C THR A 260 -2.29 7.48 -10.90
N ASP A 261 -2.96 6.38 -10.58
CA ASP A 261 -4.38 6.34 -10.17
C ASP A 261 -4.62 7.18 -8.90
N LEU A 262 -3.68 7.16 -7.95
CA LEU A 262 -3.74 7.95 -6.73
C LEU A 262 -3.57 9.45 -7.02
N ILE A 263 -2.67 9.82 -7.93
CA ILE A 263 -2.51 11.22 -8.40
C ILE A 263 -3.80 11.70 -9.07
N ALA A 264 -4.48 10.85 -9.85
CA ALA A 264 -5.76 11.18 -10.49
C ALA A 264 -6.87 11.44 -9.45
N ASP A 265 -7.06 10.54 -8.48
CA ASP A 265 -8.06 10.72 -7.42
C ASP A 265 -7.73 11.93 -6.51
N LEU A 266 -6.45 12.18 -6.18
CA LEU A 266 -6.03 13.37 -5.42
C LEU A 266 -6.27 14.70 -6.17
N LYS A 267 -6.02 14.74 -7.49
CA LYS A 267 -6.39 15.92 -8.29
C LYS A 267 -7.91 16.12 -8.34
N LYS A 268 -8.67 15.03 -8.34
CA LYS A 268 -10.13 15.03 -8.39
C LYS A 268 -10.77 15.47 -7.07
N SER A 269 -10.19 15.17 -5.92
CA SER A 269 -10.70 15.64 -4.61
C SER A 269 -10.56 17.14 -4.40
N LEU A 270 -9.62 17.81 -5.10
CA LEU A 270 -9.55 19.28 -5.13
C LEU A 270 -10.73 19.95 -5.86
N VAL A 271 -11.40 19.22 -6.76
CA VAL A 271 -12.52 19.72 -7.58
C VAL A 271 -13.87 19.22 -7.07
N MET A 272 -13.94 17.98 -6.60
CA MET A 272 -15.13 17.33 -6.05
C MET A 272 -14.88 16.80 -4.63
N PRO A 273 -14.58 17.68 -3.65
CA PRO A 273 -14.20 17.26 -2.30
C PRO A 273 -15.27 16.42 -1.61
N ASN A 274 -16.54 16.75 -1.81
CA ASN A 274 -17.68 16.17 -1.09
C ASN A 274 -18.37 15.01 -1.84
N VAL A 275 -17.69 14.38 -2.80
CA VAL A 275 -18.23 13.26 -3.59
C VAL A 275 -17.38 12.01 -3.35
N ASP A 276 -18.01 10.89 -2.98
CA ASP A 276 -17.32 9.60 -3.03
C ASP A 276 -17.26 9.12 -4.48
N PHE A 277 -16.05 9.08 -5.02
CA PHE A 277 -15.75 8.57 -6.36
C PHE A 277 -14.69 7.46 -6.35
N VAL A 278 -14.23 7.05 -5.17
CA VAL A 278 -13.03 6.21 -5.02
C VAL A 278 -13.44 4.74 -5.10
N LYS A 279 -13.15 4.13 -6.26
CA LYS A 279 -13.47 2.71 -6.48
C LYS A 279 -12.60 1.83 -5.57
N MET A 280 -13.23 1.26 -4.54
CA MET A 280 -12.67 0.20 -3.70
C MET A 280 -12.80 -1.17 -4.38
N ALA A 281 -11.84 -2.06 -4.17
CA ALA A 281 -11.98 -3.46 -4.56
C ALA A 281 -13.03 -4.16 -3.67
N PRO A 282 -13.95 -4.97 -4.25
CA PRO A 282 -15.02 -5.62 -3.50
C PRO A 282 -14.48 -6.60 -2.46
N VAL A 283 -15.11 -6.63 -1.29
CA VAL A 283 -14.78 -7.60 -0.23
C VAL A 283 -15.41 -8.95 -0.58
N TYR A 284 -14.63 -9.81 -1.23
CA TYR A 284 -14.94 -11.24 -1.34
C TYR A 284 -14.84 -11.89 0.05
N GLY A 285 -15.91 -11.73 0.84
CA GLY A 285 -16.07 -12.20 2.21
C GLY A 285 -17.52 -12.11 2.69
N ASP A 286 -18.21 -11.00 2.41
CA ASP A 286 -19.61 -10.75 2.84
C ASP A 286 -20.67 -10.98 1.75
N LEU A 287 -20.32 -11.76 0.72
CA LEU A 287 -21.32 -12.25 -0.24
C LEU A 287 -22.15 -13.37 0.39
N LYS A 288 -23.20 -12.98 1.13
CA LYS A 288 -24.42 -13.80 1.17
C LYS A 288 -24.87 -14.08 -0.28
N PRO A 289 -25.45 -15.26 -0.57
CA PRO A 289 -26.15 -15.46 -1.85
C PRO A 289 -27.16 -14.33 -2.06
N LEU A 290 -27.11 -13.67 -3.21
CA LEU A 290 -28.14 -12.71 -3.59
C LEU A 290 -29.39 -13.49 -3.96
N ASP A 291 -30.46 -13.32 -3.18
CA ASP A 291 -31.77 -13.90 -3.49
C ASP A 291 -32.27 -13.34 -4.83
N VAL A 292 -32.32 -14.21 -5.86
CA VAL A 292 -32.61 -13.83 -7.26
C VAL A 292 -34.13 -13.67 -7.48
N GLU A 293 -34.79 -12.90 -6.62
CA GLU A 293 -36.25 -12.75 -6.61
C GLU A 293 -36.73 -11.29 -6.37
N ALA A 294 -35.81 -10.33 -6.18
CA ALA A 294 -36.13 -8.93 -5.84
C ALA A 294 -35.80 -7.90 -6.94
N ALA A 295 -35.77 -8.31 -8.22
CA ALA A 295 -35.56 -7.42 -9.37
C ALA A 295 -36.54 -7.72 -10.52
N GLY A 296 -37.82 -7.45 -10.28
CA GLY A 296 -38.90 -7.79 -11.21
C GLY A 296 -38.95 -6.94 -12.48
N ILE A 297 -38.29 -7.40 -13.55
CA ILE A 297 -38.56 -6.97 -14.93
C ILE A 297 -39.18 -8.15 -15.66
N LYS A 298 -40.41 -7.99 -16.17
CA LYS A 298 -41.13 -9.05 -16.90
C LYS A 298 -40.62 -9.16 -18.33
N THR A 299 -40.21 -10.36 -18.72
CA THR A 299 -40.05 -10.74 -20.13
C THR A 299 -41.43 -11.10 -20.69
N ASP A 300 -42.02 -10.26 -21.53
CA ASP A 300 -43.25 -10.60 -22.27
C ASP A 300 -43.38 -9.81 -23.58
N MET A 301 -43.10 -10.50 -24.70
CA MET A 301 -43.50 -10.15 -26.08
C MET A 301 -42.88 -8.83 -26.66
N ILE A 302 -42.86 -8.54 -27.97
CA ILE A 302 -43.43 -9.15 -29.18
C ILE A 302 -42.32 -9.39 -30.24
N ASN A 303 -42.52 -10.33 -31.16
CA ASN A 303 -41.68 -10.54 -32.35
C ASN A 303 -42.42 -10.08 -33.64
N SER A 304 -41.64 -9.78 -34.69
CA SER A 304 -42.06 -9.50 -36.09
C SER A 304 -42.35 -8.04 -36.56
N SER A 305 -41.49 -7.64 -37.53
CA SER A 305 -41.81 -7.10 -38.87
C SER A 305 -42.28 -5.65 -39.13
N ASN A 306 -41.38 -4.92 -39.82
CA ASN A 306 -41.54 -4.06 -41.02
C ASN A 306 -42.62 -2.97 -41.14
N GLY A 307 -42.20 -1.80 -41.66
CA GLY A 307 -43.06 -0.91 -42.44
C GLY A 307 -42.50 0.51 -42.70
N ASN A 308 -41.82 0.69 -43.85
CA ASN A 308 -41.58 1.94 -44.61
C ASN A 308 -40.71 3.03 -43.91
N GLU A 309 -39.63 3.58 -44.45
CA GLU A 309 -39.29 4.18 -45.78
C GLU A 309 -39.64 5.69 -45.90
N ASP A 310 -38.70 6.43 -46.52
CA ASP A 310 -38.68 7.85 -46.94
C ASP A 310 -38.71 8.93 -45.82
N ASP A 311 -38.06 10.11 -45.94
CA ASP A 311 -37.54 10.86 -47.11
C ASP A 311 -36.02 11.17 -47.10
N MET A 312 -35.50 11.82 -48.16
CA MET A 312 -34.08 12.03 -48.49
C MET A 312 -33.72 13.49 -48.90
N GLU A 313 -32.59 14.01 -48.39
CA GLU A 313 -31.71 15.05 -48.99
C GLU A 313 -30.35 14.96 -48.25
N LEU A 314 -29.13 14.79 -48.80
CA LEU A 314 -28.45 15.01 -50.10
C LEU A 314 -27.60 16.31 -50.13
N LEU A 315 -26.42 16.23 -50.78
CA LEU A 315 -25.32 17.21 -50.88
C LEU A 315 -24.44 17.31 -49.61
N GLY A 316 -23.10 17.38 -49.69
CA GLY A 316 -22.21 17.23 -50.86
C GLY A 316 -20.73 17.32 -50.42
N ASP A 317 -19.80 16.76 -51.19
CA ASP A 317 -18.36 16.84 -50.92
C ASP A 317 -17.78 18.21 -51.32
N GLU A 318 -16.99 18.84 -50.45
CA GLU A 318 -15.91 19.77 -50.83
C GLU A 318 -14.69 19.46 -49.93
N ASP A 319 -13.49 19.50 -50.53
CA ASP A 319 -12.21 19.31 -49.85
C ASP A 319 -11.80 20.60 -49.09
N ASP A 320 -10.91 20.47 -48.10
CA ASP A 320 -9.80 21.40 -47.89
C ASP A 320 -8.73 20.76 -46.97
N GLU A 321 -7.45 21.12 -47.20
CA GLU A 321 -6.28 20.63 -46.45
C GLU A 321 -5.85 21.65 -45.35
N ASP A 322 -4.59 21.55 -44.91
CA ASP A 322 -3.79 22.52 -44.14
C ASP A 322 -4.01 22.68 -42.61
N ASP A 323 -2.88 22.44 -41.91
CA ASP A 323 -2.26 23.19 -40.80
C ASP A 323 -2.89 23.33 -39.38
N ASP A 324 -2.11 23.35 -38.30
CA ASP A 324 -0.81 22.68 -38.02
C ASP A 324 -0.53 22.67 -36.48
N ASP A 325 0.61 22.10 -36.06
CA ASP A 325 1.13 22.11 -34.67
C ASP A 325 1.24 23.52 -34.02
N PHE A 326 0.68 23.69 -32.82
CA PHE A 326 1.14 24.65 -31.79
C PHE A 326 0.53 24.24 -30.42
N PHE A 327 1.18 24.37 -29.26
CA PHE A 327 2.27 25.24 -28.85
C PHE A 327 3.50 24.48 -28.29
N LYS A 328 4.63 25.19 -28.27
CA LYS A 328 5.84 24.85 -27.52
C LYS A 328 6.20 25.99 -26.56
N ASP A 329 7.12 25.75 -25.62
CA ASP A 329 7.57 26.74 -24.65
C ASP A 329 8.24 27.97 -25.29
N GLU A 330 8.11 29.15 -24.67
CA GLU A 330 9.27 29.97 -24.33
C GLU A 330 8.95 30.99 -23.21
N GLU A 331 10.01 31.53 -22.59
CA GLU A 331 9.96 32.54 -21.52
C GLU A 331 10.01 33.96 -22.11
N ASP A 332 9.29 34.93 -21.54
CA ASP A 332 9.90 36.21 -21.14
C ASP A 332 8.99 37.00 -20.15
N SER A 333 9.32 38.27 -19.89
CA SER A 333 9.15 38.90 -18.59
C SER A 333 8.24 40.14 -18.51
N ASP A 334 7.75 40.38 -17.29
CA ASP A 334 7.62 41.68 -16.61
C ASP A 334 6.30 42.52 -16.67
N LYS A 335 5.92 43.01 -15.47
CA LYS A 335 5.01 44.16 -15.11
C LYS A 335 3.46 44.12 -15.30
N SER A 336 2.77 43.63 -14.27
CA SER A 336 1.73 44.36 -13.48
C SER A 336 1.26 43.44 -12.32
N LYS A 337 1.59 43.60 -11.04
CA LYS A 337 1.51 44.72 -10.08
C LYS A 337 0.08 45.09 -9.63
N ASP A 338 -0.11 45.11 -8.29
CA ASP A 338 -1.21 45.73 -7.51
C ASP A 338 -2.60 45.05 -7.67
N LEU A 339 -3.37 44.59 -6.66
CA LEU A 339 -3.34 44.59 -5.17
C LEU A 339 -3.93 43.23 -4.68
N ILE A 340 -3.81 42.77 -3.42
CA ILE A 340 -4.21 43.38 -2.13
C ILE A 340 -3.27 42.90 -1.01
N ASP A 341 -2.86 43.85 -0.15
CA ASP A 341 -2.23 43.59 1.15
C ASP A 341 -3.31 43.38 2.24
N ASP A 342 -2.98 42.60 3.28
CA ASP A 342 -3.55 42.74 4.63
C ASP A 342 -2.54 42.11 5.62
N ASP A 343 -1.58 42.93 6.06
CA ASP A 343 -0.69 42.59 7.18
C ASP A 343 -1.42 42.83 8.51
N GLU A 344 -1.41 41.84 9.41
CA GLU A 344 -1.58 42.08 10.85
C GLU A 344 -0.33 41.60 11.61
N ASP A 345 0.43 42.56 12.13
CA ASP A 345 1.52 42.31 13.08
C ASP A 345 0.98 41.65 14.36
N ILE A 346 1.63 40.58 14.82
CA ILE A 346 1.42 40.04 16.18
C ILE A 346 2.67 40.32 17.01
N GLU A 347 2.55 41.30 17.91
CA GLU A 347 3.62 41.77 18.78
C GLU A 347 4.15 40.71 19.78
N ASP A 348 5.40 40.90 20.23
CA ASP A 348 6.13 39.98 21.12
C ASP A 348 5.62 40.04 22.58
N GLY A 349 4.48 39.37 22.83
CA GLY A 349 3.74 39.40 24.09
C GLY A 349 4.32 38.51 25.21
N SER A 350 5.41 38.94 25.85
CA SER A 350 6.06 38.20 26.95
C SER A 350 5.14 37.91 28.16
N ASN A 351 4.71 36.66 28.35
CA ASN A 351 3.74 36.29 29.38
C ASN A 351 4.40 35.67 30.64
N GLU A 352 4.65 36.50 31.66
CA GLU A 352 5.33 36.15 32.94
C GLU A 352 4.72 34.98 33.75
N LYS A 353 3.56 34.43 33.36
CA LYS A 353 2.88 33.37 34.10
C LYS A 353 3.48 31.97 33.87
N LEU A 354 4.15 31.73 32.75
CA LEU A 354 4.73 30.40 32.44
C LEU A 354 6.00 30.11 33.23
N ASP A 355 6.88 31.09 33.41
CA ASP A 355 8.19 30.93 34.09
C ASP A 355 8.06 30.55 35.58
N LYS A 356 6.94 30.93 36.21
CA LYS A 356 6.60 30.56 37.59
C LYS A 356 6.10 29.13 37.73
N ILE A 357 5.52 28.52 36.69
CA ILE A 357 5.01 27.13 36.74
C ILE A 357 6.15 26.13 36.53
N MET A 358 7.04 26.37 35.57
CA MET A 358 8.23 25.54 35.32
C MET A 358 9.09 25.35 36.58
N LYS A 359 9.27 26.40 37.39
CA LYS A 359 10.12 26.38 38.59
C LYS A 359 9.67 25.38 39.67
N TRP A 360 8.37 25.13 39.85
CA TRP A 360 7.89 24.19 40.88
C TRP A 360 7.99 22.72 40.45
N ILE A 361 7.79 22.42 39.16
CA ILE A 361 7.88 21.04 38.63
C ILE A 361 9.33 20.53 38.69
N GLY A 362 10.30 21.38 38.33
CA GLY A 362 11.73 21.01 38.37
C GLY A 362 12.25 20.67 39.78
N ILE A 363 11.80 21.39 40.81
CA ILE A 363 12.23 21.18 42.20
C ILE A 363 11.82 19.79 42.72
N GLY A 364 10.60 19.33 42.40
CA GLY A 364 10.12 18.01 42.82
C GLY A 364 10.93 16.85 42.23
N ILE A 365 11.32 16.95 40.95
CA ILE A 365 12.11 15.92 40.26
C ILE A 365 13.55 15.88 40.81
N VAL A 366 14.17 17.04 41.05
CA VAL A 366 15.52 17.11 41.66
C VAL A 366 15.51 16.56 43.08
N ALA A 367 14.48 16.86 43.88
CA ALA A 367 14.34 16.29 45.23
C ALA A 367 14.20 14.76 45.21
N LEU A 368 13.42 14.21 44.27
CA LEU A 368 13.26 12.75 44.10
C LEU A 368 14.60 12.07 43.74
N ILE A 369 15.35 12.65 42.79
CA ILE A 369 16.67 12.14 42.38
C ILE A 369 17.67 12.20 43.54
N ILE A 370 17.67 13.27 44.34
CA ILE A 370 18.52 13.39 45.53
C ILE A 370 18.15 12.34 46.58
N ILE A 371 16.86 12.08 46.83
CA ILE A 371 16.40 11.03 47.76
C ILE A 371 16.87 9.64 47.29
N VAL A 372 16.73 9.32 46.00
CA VAL A 372 17.21 8.05 45.43
C VAL A 372 18.73 7.94 45.51
N ALA A 373 19.48 9.01 45.24
CA ALA A 373 20.94 9.04 45.36
C ALA A 373 21.40 8.83 46.81
N ILE A 374 20.75 9.48 47.78
CA ILE A 374 21.02 9.27 49.22
C ILE A 374 20.74 7.81 49.61
N PHE A 375 19.65 7.21 49.13
CA PHE A 375 19.32 5.81 49.41
C PHE A 375 20.35 4.84 48.80
N ALA A 376 20.87 5.14 47.60
CA ALA A 376 21.96 4.40 46.97
C ALA A 376 23.28 4.51 47.74
N VAL A 377 23.63 5.71 48.23
CA VAL A 377 24.82 5.93 49.07
C VAL A 377 24.72 5.20 50.41
N ILE A 378 23.55 5.20 51.06
CA ILE A 378 23.30 4.42 52.29
C ILE A 378 23.47 2.92 52.03
N LYS A 379 22.95 2.42 50.89
CA LYS A 379 23.15 1.02 50.44
C LYS A 379 24.62 0.66 50.19
N LEU A 380 25.44 1.61 49.75
CA LEU A 380 26.86 1.38 49.49
C LEU A 380 27.73 1.48 50.76
N ALA A 381 27.41 2.42 51.65
CA ALA A 381 28.10 2.61 52.93
C ALA A 381 27.88 1.43 53.89
N GLY A 382 26.70 0.79 53.86
CA GLY A 382 26.38 -0.37 54.70
C GLY A 382 27.15 -1.66 54.39
N ALA A 383 28.10 -1.64 53.45
CA ALA A 383 28.86 -2.81 53.01
C ALA A 383 30.30 -2.90 53.58
N PHE A 384 30.79 -1.90 54.32
CA PHE A 384 32.18 -1.87 54.83
C PHE A 384 32.29 -1.28 56.24
N GLY A 385 32.99 -2.00 57.12
CA GLY A 385 33.42 -1.53 58.44
C GLY A 385 32.41 -1.73 59.56
N GLY A 386 32.89 -2.01 60.77
CA GLY A 386 32.06 -2.14 61.96
C GLY A 386 32.85 -1.99 63.26
N GLY A 387 32.12 -1.83 64.36
CA GLY A 387 32.64 -1.82 65.74
C GLY A 387 32.69 -0.43 66.40
N GLY A 388 32.15 -0.33 67.63
CA GLY A 388 32.49 0.74 68.58
C GLY A 388 31.38 1.73 68.97
N THR A 389 30.89 1.55 70.21
CA THR A 389 30.63 2.60 71.23
C THR A 389 29.90 3.92 70.88
N SER A 390 28.75 4.12 71.55
CA SER A 390 28.19 5.41 72.04
C SER A 390 29.19 6.16 72.97
N PRO A 391 29.02 7.48 73.33
CA PRO A 391 27.75 8.17 73.59
C PRO A 391 27.61 9.67 73.19
N GLU A 392 26.41 10.22 73.44
CA GLU A 392 26.02 11.61 73.78
C GLU A 392 26.59 12.83 72.99
N THR A 393 25.70 13.73 72.54
CA THR A 393 25.45 15.05 73.20
C THR A 393 24.32 15.85 72.47
N THR A 394 23.70 16.77 73.20
CA THR A 394 22.56 17.68 72.88
C THR A 394 22.95 18.85 71.93
N SER A 395 22.10 19.78 71.45
CA SER A 395 20.66 20.08 71.68
C SER A 395 20.06 21.04 70.60
N ALA A 396 18.73 20.96 70.39
CA ALA A 396 17.78 22.06 70.08
C ALA A 396 17.96 22.92 68.78
N ALA A 397 16.95 23.64 68.25
CA ALA A 397 15.55 23.85 68.68
C ALA A 397 14.59 24.18 67.51
N SER A 398 13.35 23.65 67.57
CA SER A 398 12.04 24.32 67.29
C SER A 398 11.79 25.05 65.93
N THR A 399 10.59 25.45 65.48
CA THR A 399 9.16 25.45 65.93
C THR A 399 8.30 25.62 64.64
N ILE A 400 7.01 25.29 64.46
CA ILE A 400 5.87 24.74 65.24
C ILE A 400 5.29 23.54 64.44
N ALA A 401 4.39 22.72 65.01
CA ALA A 401 3.54 21.76 64.28
C ALA A 401 2.06 21.95 64.61
N GLU A 402 1.14 21.55 63.72
CA GLU A 402 -0.27 21.34 64.08
C GLU A 402 -0.73 19.89 63.82
N THR A 403 -1.11 19.25 64.92
CA THR A 403 -2.27 18.34 65.05
C THR A 403 -2.31 17.13 64.09
N SER A 404 -2.03 15.91 64.55
CA SER A 404 -2.80 15.27 65.64
C SER A 404 -1.99 14.23 66.41
N SER A 405 -2.27 14.11 67.72
CA SER A 405 -1.74 13.03 68.56
C SER A 405 -2.39 11.68 68.26
N VAL A 406 -1.58 10.63 68.09
CA VAL A 406 -2.03 9.23 68.17
C VAL A 406 -1.25 8.52 69.27
N ASP A 407 -1.97 7.74 70.07
CA ASP A 407 -1.45 7.06 71.26
C ASP A 407 -0.40 5.98 70.92
N SER A 408 0.61 5.84 71.79
CA SER A 408 1.72 4.90 71.67
C SER A 408 1.35 3.44 72.00
N SER A 409 0.07 3.16 72.26
CA SER A 409 -0.46 1.83 72.64
C SER A 409 -0.84 0.92 71.46
N SER A 410 -1.04 1.46 70.25
CA SER A 410 -1.73 0.77 69.14
C SER A 410 -0.84 0.40 67.94
N MET A 411 0.38 -0.08 68.19
CA MET A 411 1.33 -0.52 67.16
C MET A 411 1.51 -2.05 67.15
N VAL A 412 1.37 -2.68 65.98
CA VAL A 412 1.50 -4.13 65.77
C VAL A 412 2.73 -4.45 64.90
N VAL A 413 3.30 -5.65 65.07
CA VAL A 413 4.51 -6.08 64.34
C VAL A 413 4.12 -6.83 63.08
N VAL A 414 4.73 -6.48 61.95
CA VAL A 414 4.47 -7.13 60.64
C VAL A 414 5.09 -8.54 60.61
N PRO A 415 4.32 -9.62 60.44
CA PRO A 415 4.86 -10.97 60.28
C PRO A 415 5.49 -11.17 58.90
N LYS A 416 6.39 -12.17 58.77
CA LYS A 416 6.85 -12.63 57.45
C LYS A 416 5.79 -13.53 56.80
N VAL A 417 5.38 -13.18 55.59
CA VAL A 417 4.44 -13.92 54.74
C VAL A 417 4.98 -14.27 53.35
N GLU A 418 6.12 -13.73 52.93
CA GLU A 418 6.80 -14.16 51.70
C GLU A 418 7.06 -15.67 51.69
N GLY A 419 6.73 -16.34 50.58
CA GLY A 419 6.83 -17.79 50.42
C GLY A 419 5.64 -18.60 50.97
N LEU A 420 4.62 -17.96 51.54
CA LEU A 420 3.36 -18.61 51.92
C LEU A 420 2.33 -18.55 50.77
N THR A 421 1.27 -19.36 50.84
CA THR A 421 0.08 -19.16 50.00
C THR A 421 -0.65 -17.87 50.40
N GLU A 422 -1.50 -17.33 49.51
CA GLU A 422 -2.35 -16.18 49.86
C GLU A 422 -3.20 -16.43 51.12
N GLU A 423 -3.80 -17.62 51.24
CA GLU A 423 -4.64 -18.01 52.38
C GLU A 423 -3.85 -18.02 53.69
N GLN A 424 -2.67 -18.63 53.68
CA GLN A 424 -1.76 -18.66 54.84
C GLN A 424 -1.24 -17.27 55.20
N ALA A 425 -0.96 -16.42 54.20
CA ALA A 425 -0.56 -15.03 54.42
C ALA A 425 -1.70 -14.22 55.06
N LYS A 426 -2.93 -14.41 54.59
CA LYS A 426 -4.16 -13.78 55.12
C LYS A 426 -4.43 -14.16 56.57
N GLU A 427 -4.42 -15.45 56.91
CA GLU A 427 -4.56 -15.90 58.31
C GLU A 427 -3.48 -15.31 59.22
N LYS A 428 -2.23 -15.32 58.75
CA LYS A 428 -1.08 -14.84 59.51
C LYS A 428 -1.07 -13.32 59.69
N LEU A 429 -1.59 -12.54 58.75
CA LEU A 429 -1.74 -11.08 58.91
C LEU A 429 -2.95 -10.73 59.79
N ASN A 430 -4.07 -11.44 59.62
CA ASN A 430 -5.26 -11.26 60.46
C ASN A 430 -4.98 -11.50 61.94
N SER A 431 -4.16 -12.50 62.29
CA SER A 431 -3.77 -12.75 63.70
C SER A 431 -2.91 -11.65 64.34
N PHE A 432 -2.39 -10.70 63.55
CA PHE A 432 -1.73 -9.48 64.01
C PHE A 432 -2.59 -8.21 63.83
N ASN A 433 -3.86 -8.35 63.43
CA ASN A 433 -4.76 -7.25 63.04
C ASN A 433 -4.17 -6.36 61.92
N ILE A 434 -3.60 -6.98 60.89
CA ILE A 434 -3.05 -6.33 59.69
C ILE A 434 -3.87 -6.80 58.48
N GLY A 435 -4.39 -5.86 57.70
CA GLY A 435 -5.05 -6.16 56.42
C GLY A 435 -4.06 -6.25 55.26
N TYR A 436 -4.50 -6.74 54.10
CA TYR A 436 -3.69 -6.67 52.89
C TYR A 436 -4.49 -6.37 51.61
N LYS A 437 -3.77 -5.95 50.57
CA LYS A 437 -4.21 -5.93 49.17
C LYS A 437 -3.31 -6.86 48.36
N ALA A 438 -3.91 -7.70 47.52
CA ALA A 438 -3.18 -8.50 46.54
C ALA A 438 -2.81 -7.65 45.32
N ALA A 439 -1.62 -7.88 44.78
CA ALA A 439 -1.20 -7.47 43.44
C ALA A 439 -0.68 -8.72 42.71
N LEU A 440 -1.20 -9.00 41.51
CA LEU A 440 -0.76 -10.17 40.74
C LEU A 440 0.51 -9.84 39.96
N GLN A 441 1.48 -10.76 39.98
CA GLN A 441 2.78 -10.59 39.35
C GLN A 441 3.26 -11.92 38.75
N ALA A 442 3.75 -11.91 37.51
CA ALA A 442 4.28 -13.11 36.87
C ALA A 442 5.64 -13.53 37.46
N SER A 443 5.91 -14.83 37.52
CA SER A 443 7.20 -15.39 37.92
C SER A 443 7.48 -16.70 37.21
N GLU A 444 8.66 -16.83 36.58
CA GLU A 444 9.09 -18.09 35.95
C GLU A 444 9.48 -19.18 36.97
N THR A 445 9.76 -18.80 38.23
CA THR A 445 10.35 -19.69 39.25
C THR A 445 9.46 -19.96 40.47
N ILE A 446 8.42 -19.16 40.69
CA ILE A 446 7.52 -19.28 41.85
C ILE A 446 6.14 -19.75 41.38
N PRO A 447 5.61 -20.89 41.85
CA PRO A 447 4.26 -21.37 41.47
C PRO A 447 3.15 -20.37 41.75
N SER A 448 2.04 -20.51 41.02
CA SER A 448 0.86 -19.64 41.18
C SER A 448 0.26 -19.70 42.59
N GLY A 449 -0.24 -18.58 43.10
CA GLY A 449 -0.87 -18.46 44.43
C GLY A 449 0.10 -18.25 45.61
N ILE A 450 1.41 -18.15 45.37
CA ILE A 450 2.45 -17.93 46.38
C ILE A 450 2.83 -16.44 46.47
N VAL A 451 3.01 -15.92 47.68
CA VAL A 451 3.46 -14.54 47.93
C VAL A 451 4.94 -14.38 47.54
N ILE A 452 5.21 -13.59 46.51
CA ILE A 452 6.55 -13.22 46.02
C ILE A 452 7.21 -12.20 46.95
N GLN A 453 6.46 -11.17 47.37
CA GLN A 453 7.01 -10.02 48.11
C GLN A 453 5.93 -9.38 49.00
N GLN A 454 6.34 -8.83 50.16
CA GLN A 454 5.48 -8.00 51.01
C GLN A 454 5.98 -6.55 51.07
N SER A 455 5.06 -5.57 51.01
CA SER A 455 5.43 -4.14 50.94
C SER A 455 5.96 -3.56 52.26
N ALA A 456 5.65 -4.19 53.38
CA ALA A 456 6.13 -3.81 54.70
C ALA A 456 7.10 -4.87 55.24
N VAL A 457 8.30 -4.43 55.64
CA VAL A 457 9.39 -5.33 56.06
C VAL A 457 8.98 -6.14 57.28
N ALA A 458 9.18 -7.46 57.25
CA ALA A 458 8.90 -8.33 58.39
C ALA A 458 9.69 -7.88 59.64
N GLY A 459 9.02 -7.79 60.78
CA GLY A 459 9.56 -7.26 62.03
C GLY A 459 9.43 -5.73 62.20
N SER A 460 9.01 -4.99 61.16
CA SER A 460 8.65 -3.57 61.31
C SER A 460 7.37 -3.40 62.14
N LYS A 461 7.16 -2.20 62.70
CA LYS A 461 5.92 -1.82 63.38
C LYS A 461 5.02 -1.02 62.43
N VAL A 462 3.74 -1.35 62.42
CA VAL A 462 2.68 -0.61 61.71
C VAL A 462 1.53 -0.32 62.69
N ALA A 463 0.68 0.65 62.36
CA ALA A 463 -0.51 0.93 63.14
C ALA A 463 -1.47 -0.28 63.16
N LEU A 464 -2.22 -0.45 64.26
CA LEU A 464 -3.32 -1.40 64.35
C LEU A 464 -4.30 -1.19 63.18
N ASN A 465 -4.72 -2.29 62.52
CA ASN A 465 -5.55 -2.28 61.31
C ASN A 465 -4.91 -1.66 60.05
N ALA A 466 -3.59 -1.44 60.02
CA ALA A 466 -2.88 -1.05 58.80
C ALA A 466 -3.05 -2.08 57.68
N THR A 467 -3.00 -1.63 56.42
CA THR A 467 -3.09 -2.49 55.23
C THR A 467 -1.78 -2.50 54.47
N ILE A 468 -1.23 -3.68 54.16
CA ILE A 468 0.00 -3.86 53.37
C ILE A 468 -0.31 -4.39 51.96
N THR A 469 0.63 -4.30 51.02
CA THR A 469 0.48 -4.92 49.68
C THR A 469 1.30 -6.19 49.59
N LEU A 470 0.72 -7.26 49.02
CA LEU A 470 1.40 -8.52 48.74
C LEU A 470 1.45 -8.73 47.22
N SER A 471 2.64 -8.93 46.66
CA SER A 471 2.80 -9.47 45.30
C SER A 471 2.56 -10.98 45.32
N ILE A 472 1.63 -11.47 44.52
CA ILE A 472 1.25 -12.89 44.45
C ILE A 472 1.58 -13.42 43.06
N SER A 473 2.25 -14.57 43.00
CA SER A 473 2.65 -15.19 41.74
C SER A 473 1.46 -15.70 40.94
N THR A 474 1.50 -15.51 39.62
CA THR A 474 0.64 -16.21 38.65
C THR A 474 1.27 -17.48 38.07
N GLY A 475 2.53 -17.77 38.40
CA GLY A 475 3.32 -18.88 37.84
C GLY A 475 3.89 -18.63 36.44
N PRO A 476 4.63 -19.61 35.88
CA PRO A 476 5.24 -19.52 34.55
C PRO A 476 4.19 -19.59 33.45
N ASN A 477 4.28 -18.68 32.48
CA ASN A 477 3.26 -18.49 31.44
C ASN A 477 3.35 -19.58 30.34
N GLN A 478 2.46 -20.57 30.39
CA GLN A 478 2.44 -21.74 29.49
C GLN A 478 1.13 -21.85 28.71
N ALA A 479 1.21 -22.37 27.48
CA ALA A 479 0.08 -22.52 26.56
C ALA A 479 0.12 -23.88 25.84
N THR A 480 -1.05 -24.49 25.65
CA THR A 480 -1.20 -25.78 24.97
C THR A 480 -1.38 -25.58 23.47
N VAL A 481 -0.59 -26.28 22.66
CA VAL A 481 -0.67 -26.25 21.19
C VAL A 481 -1.93 -26.99 20.71
N PRO A 482 -2.91 -26.30 20.10
CA PRO A 482 -4.08 -26.94 19.52
C PRO A 482 -3.71 -27.69 18.24
N ILE A 483 -4.45 -28.75 17.94
CA ILE A 483 -4.36 -29.45 16.65
C ILE A 483 -5.27 -28.72 15.66
N VAL A 484 -4.67 -28.20 14.59
CA VAL A 484 -5.30 -27.40 13.54
C VAL A 484 -5.06 -27.92 12.13
N VAL A 485 -4.31 -29.02 11.97
CA VAL A 485 -4.19 -29.74 10.69
C VAL A 485 -5.58 -30.15 10.17
N LYS A 486 -5.82 -30.00 8.87
CA LYS A 486 -7.12 -30.14 8.18
C LYS A 486 -8.19 -29.08 8.50
N LYS A 487 -7.87 -28.04 9.27
CA LYS A 487 -8.74 -26.85 9.40
C LYS A 487 -8.48 -25.84 8.30
N THR A 488 -9.39 -24.88 8.12
CA THR A 488 -9.14 -23.67 7.33
C THR A 488 -8.03 -22.82 7.97
N GLU A 489 -7.43 -21.92 7.19
CA GLU A 489 -6.51 -20.90 7.69
C GLU A 489 -7.12 -20.09 8.86
N ASP A 490 -8.37 -19.65 8.72
CA ASP A 490 -9.05 -18.84 9.74
C ASP A 490 -9.38 -19.64 11.01
N ASP A 491 -9.90 -20.87 10.89
CA ASP A 491 -10.16 -21.75 12.04
C ASP A 491 -8.88 -22.14 12.80
N ALA A 492 -7.75 -22.26 12.08
CA ALA A 492 -6.45 -22.54 12.65
C ALA A 492 -5.90 -21.34 13.42
N ILE A 493 -5.99 -20.15 12.82
CA ILE A 493 -5.63 -18.87 13.45
C ILE A 493 -6.50 -18.61 14.69
N ALA A 494 -7.81 -18.80 14.59
CA ALA A 494 -8.73 -18.62 15.71
C ALA A 494 -8.40 -19.54 16.89
N ALA A 495 -8.09 -20.82 16.61
CA ALA A 495 -7.69 -21.78 17.65
C ALA A 495 -6.35 -21.41 18.32
N LEU A 496 -5.36 -20.93 17.56
CA LEU A 496 -4.06 -20.51 18.09
C LEU A 496 -4.16 -19.21 18.89
N LYS A 497 -4.94 -18.23 18.41
CA LYS A 497 -5.26 -17.00 19.13
C LYS A 497 -5.97 -17.30 20.46
N ALA A 498 -6.93 -18.22 20.47
CA ALA A 498 -7.61 -18.67 21.68
C ALA A 498 -6.69 -19.41 22.66
N ALA A 499 -5.61 -20.04 22.18
CA ALA A 499 -4.59 -20.69 23.00
C ALA A 499 -3.50 -19.72 23.52
N GLY A 500 -3.49 -18.44 23.13
CA GLY A 500 -2.43 -17.50 23.49
C GLY A 500 -1.11 -17.76 22.77
N LEU A 501 -1.16 -18.29 21.54
CA LEU A 501 -0.02 -18.65 20.71
C LEU A 501 0.05 -17.79 19.45
N PHE A 502 1.26 -17.47 19.00
CA PHE A 502 1.48 -16.85 17.69
C PHE A 502 1.58 -17.93 16.60
N TRP A 503 1.53 -17.50 15.34
CA TRP A 503 1.65 -18.38 14.18
C TRP A 503 2.55 -17.80 13.09
N SER A 504 3.14 -18.69 12.29
CA SER A 504 3.79 -18.37 11.02
C SER A 504 3.22 -19.29 9.93
N ILE A 505 3.12 -18.80 8.69
CA ILE A 505 2.45 -19.52 7.59
C ILE A 505 3.42 -19.72 6.43
N ASP A 506 3.77 -20.97 6.16
CA ASP A 506 4.43 -21.39 4.93
C ASP A 506 3.35 -21.91 3.96
N ARG A 507 3.27 -21.36 2.74
CA ARG A 507 2.31 -21.84 1.73
C ARG A 507 2.96 -22.88 0.81
N VAL A 508 2.44 -24.10 0.81
CA VAL A 508 2.98 -25.28 0.12
C VAL A 508 2.00 -25.82 -0.92
N TRP A 509 2.48 -26.38 -2.03
CA TRP A 509 1.61 -27.12 -2.97
C TRP A 509 1.17 -28.46 -2.36
N SER A 510 -0.05 -28.90 -2.64
CA SER A 510 -0.57 -30.19 -2.19
C SER A 510 -1.54 -30.81 -3.20
N GLU A 511 -1.26 -32.06 -3.58
CA GLU A 511 -2.13 -32.81 -4.49
C GLU A 511 -3.39 -33.39 -3.82
N THR A 512 -3.45 -33.36 -2.48
CA THR A 512 -4.42 -34.10 -1.65
C THR A 512 -5.12 -33.25 -0.59
N VAL A 513 -4.81 -31.96 -0.49
CA VAL A 513 -5.38 -31.02 0.48
C VAL A 513 -5.81 -29.75 -0.26
N ASP A 514 -7.07 -29.35 -0.11
CA ASP A 514 -7.66 -28.21 -0.83
C ASP A 514 -7.02 -26.87 -0.45
N LEU A 515 -7.08 -25.91 -1.38
CA LEU A 515 -6.54 -24.55 -1.21
C LEU A 515 -7.05 -23.89 0.09
N GLY A 516 -6.13 -23.34 0.88
CA GLY A 516 -6.44 -22.65 2.14
C GLY A 516 -6.62 -23.56 3.36
N ILE A 517 -6.48 -24.89 3.22
CA ILE A 517 -6.51 -25.85 4.33
C ILE A 517 -5.10 -26.12 4.86
N VAL A 518 -4.96 -26.25 6.18
CA VAL A 518 -3.68 -26.57 6.86
C VAL A 518 -3.26 -28.01 6.55
N THR A 519 -2.11 -28.19 5.88
CA THR A 519 -1.54 -29.48 5.52
C THR A 519 -0.77 -30.13 6.67
N ASP A 520 -0.06 -29.34 7.48
CA ASP A 520 0.69 -29.79 8.66
C ASP A 520 0.98 -28.61 9.61
N GLN A 521 1.45 -28.89 10.83
CA GLN A 521 1.87 -27.87 11.79
C GLN A 521 3.13 -28.29 12.57
N SER A 522 3.83 -27.31 13.16
CA SER A 522 4.95 -27.53 14.09
C SER A 522 4.98 -26.47 15.20
N PRO A 523 4.93 -26.84 16.50
CA PRO A 523 4.81 -28.20 17.03
C PRO A 523 3.47 -28.88 16.67
N LYS A 524 3.47 -30.22 16.62
CA LYS A 524 2.28 -31.03 16.28
C LYS A 524 1.27 -31.13 17.44
N SER A 525 1.76 -31.09 18.68
CA SER A 525 0.99 -31.01 19.92
C SER A 525 1.94 -30.76 21.10
N GLY A 526 1.40 -30.52 22.29
CA GLY A 526 2.16 -30.37 23.54
C GLY A 526 1.92 -29.01 24.21
N THR A 527 2.75 -28.69 25.21
CA THR A 527 2.73 -27.40 25.92
C THR A 527 4.02 -26.64 25.62
N ILE A 528 3.89 -25.37 25.26
CA ILE A 528 4.99 -24.43 25.00
C ILE A 528 4.80 -23.16 25.86
N LYS A 529 5.68 -22.15 25.78
CA LYS A 529 5.44 -20.89 26.48
C LYS A 529 4.28 -20.15 25.81
N ALA A 530 3.45 -19.45 26.59
CA ALA A 530 2.46 -18.55 26.00
C ALA A 530 3.20 -17.41 25.28
N GLY A 531 2.80 -17.12 24.04
CA GLY A 531 3.58 -16.26 23.13
C GLY A 531 4.71 -16.97 22.35
N ASP A 532 4.86 -18.30 22.42
CA ASP A 532 5.65 -19.04 21.42
C ASP A 532 4.88 -19.13 20.08
N THR A 533 5.60 -19.44 18.99
CA THR A 533 5.06 -19.47 17.61
C THR A 533 4.86 -20.90 17.10
N VAL A 534 3.67 -21.21 16.58
CA VAL A 534 3.36 -22.44 15.85
C VAL A 534 3.47 -22.18 14.34
N LYS A 535 4.34 -22.90 13.63
CA LYS A 535 4.37 -22.87 12.16
C LYS A 535 3.24 -23.72 11.60
N LEU A 536 2.48 -23.14 10.68
CA LEU A 536 1.46 -23.78 9.87
C LEU A 536 1.96 -23.92 8.43
N TYR A 537 1.72 -25.08 7.84
CA TYR A 537 1.86 -25.29 6.40
C TYR A 537 0.46 -25.28 5.80
N ILE A 538 0.20 -24.41 4.83
CA ILE A 538 -1.14 -24.20 4.24
C ILE A 538 -1.10 -24.51 2.75
N SER A 539 -2.07 -25.29 2.28
CA SER A 539 -2.16 -25.70 0.89
C SER A 539 -2.41 -24.52 -0.05
N ARG A 540 -1.66 -24.49 -1.15
CA ARG A 540 -1.86 -23.66 -2.34
C ARG A 540 -2.76 -24.33 -3.38
N GLY A 541 -3.35 -25.48 -3.04
CA GLY A 541 -3.92 -26.41 -4.01
C GLY A 541 -2.83 -27.20 -4.76
N LYS A 542 -3.22 -27.79 -5.89
CA LYS A 542 -2.35 -28.56 -6.78
C LYS A 542 -1.26 -27.70 -7.43
N GLU A 543 -0.11 -28.28 -7.75
CA GLU A 543 0.93 -27.54 -8.47
C GLU A 543 0.48 -27.27 -9.90
N THR A 544 0.28 -25.99 -10.23
CA THR A 544 -0.06 -25.56 -11.59
C THR A 544 1.18 -24.98 -12.27
N LYS A 545 1.32 -25.29 -13.57
CA LYS A 545 2.44 -24.82 -14.40
C LYS A 545 1.91 -23.78 -15.36
N ASP A 546 2.56 -22.63 -15.40
CA ASP A 546 2.32 -21.64 -16.44
C ASP A 546 3.00 -22.07 -17.74
N VAL A 547 2.27 -21.98 -18.84
CA VAL A 547 2.68 -22.43 -20.17
C VAL A 547 2.56 -21.25 -21.13
N THR A 548 3.54 -21.09 -22.02
CA THR A 548 3.49 -20.04 -23.05
C THR A 548 2.37 -20.36 -24.05
N VAL A 549 1.44 -19.43 -24.22
CA VAL A 549 0.36 -19.53 -25.19
C VAL A 549 0.91 -19.32 -26.61
N PRO A 550 0.77 -20.29 -27.52
CA PRO A 550 1.21 -20.14 -28.91
C PRO A 550 0.28 -19.21 -29.69
N ASP A 551 0.75 -18.75 -30.85
CA ASP A 551 -0.12 -18.17 -31.87
C ASP A 551 -0.84 -19.30 -32.61
N VAL A 552 -2.18 -19.26 -32.61
CA VAL A 552 -3.04 -20.17 -33.39
C VAL A 552 -3.99 -19.38 -34.30
N THR A 553 -3.66 -18.14 -34.65
CA THR A 553 -4.52 -17.22 -35.42
C THR A 553 -4.37 -17.31 -36.94
N GLY A 554 -5.36 -16.76 -37.66
CA GLY A 554 -5.66 -17.05 -39.06
C GLY A 554 -4.67 -16.53 -40.11
N ASN A 555 -3.73 -15.65 -39.76
CA ASN A 555 -2.69 -15.21 -40.71
C ASN A 555 -1.78 -16.36 -41.17
N ASN A 556 -1.75 -17.47 -40.42
CA ASN A 556 -1.01 -18.70 -40.75
C ASN A 556 -1.92 -19.85 -41.23
N ASN A 557 -3.15 -19.55 -41.67
CA ASN A 557 -4.09 -20.52 -42.25
C ASN A 557 -4.49 -21.68 -41.29
N VAL A 558 -4.56 -21.38 -39.98
CA VAL A 558 -4.82 -22.34 -38.89
C VAL A 558 -6.31 -22.67 -38.78
N THR A 559 -6.65 -23.96 -38.87
CA THR A 559 -8.01 -24.49 -38.66
C THR A 559 -8.35 -24.59 -37.17
N GLU A 560 -9.64 -24.54 -36.80
CA GLU A 560 -10.10 -24.78 -35.43
C GLU A 560 -9.53 -26.10 -34.85
N SER A 561 -9.55 -27.17 -35.65
CA SER A 561 -9.05 -28.48 -35.24
C SER A 561 -7.56 -28.46 -34.89
N SER A 562 -6.73 -27.78 -35.72
CA SER A 562 -5.30 -27.63 -35.46
C SER A 562 -5.04 -26.76 -34.22
N ALA A 563 -5.75 -25.64 -34.09
CA ALA A 563 -5.63 -24.75 -32.94
C ALA A 563 -6.00 -25.45 -31.63
N ARG A 564 -7.13 -26.19 -31.64
CA ARG A 564 -7.61 -27.01 -30.53
C ARG A 564 -6.59 -28.08 -30.15
N GLN A 565 -6.07 -28.85 -31.12
CA GLN A 565 -5.05 -29.86 -30.85
C GLN A 565 -3.78 -29.27 -30.21
N THR A 566 -3.30 -28.13 -30.71
CA THR A 566 -2.11 -27.45 -30.16
C THR A 566 -2.32 -26.93 -28.74
N LEU A 567 -3.49 -26.35 -28.43
CA LEU A 567 -3.78 -25.81 -27.10
C LEU A 567 -4.15 -26.90 -26.07
N ASP A 568 -4.94 -27.91 -26.47
CA ASP A 568 -5.28 -29.05 -25.60
C ASP A 568 -4.01 -29.86 -25.25
N ALA A 569 -3.04 -29.99 -26.17
CA ALA A 569 -1.74 -30.61 -25.90
C ALA A 569 -0.84 -29.83 -24.93
N LEU A 570 -1.09 -28.54 -24.77
CA LEU A 570 -0.47 -27.68 -23.75
C LEU A 570 -1.29 -27.62 -22.44
N GLY A 571 -2.39 -28.38 -22.36
CA GLY A 571 -3.25 -28.48 -21.18
C GLY A 571 -4.29 -27.37 -21.03
N PHE A 572 -4.48 -26.51 -22.02
CA PHE A 572 -5.57 -25.53 -22.02
C PHE A 572 -6.91 -26.18 -22.35
N LYS A 573 -8.01 -25.45 -22.11
CA LYS A 573 -9.36 -25.82 -22.53
C LYS A 573 -9.81 -24.87 -23.63
N VAL A 574 -10.11 -25.38 -24.83
CA VAL A 574 -10.49 -24.51 -25.94
C VAL A 574 -12.02 -24.35 -26.06
N VAL A 575 -12.49 -23.11 -26.11
CA VAL A 575 -13.88 -22.73 -26.41
C VAL A 575 -13.92 -22.00 -27.75
N SER A 576 -14.91 -22.30 -28.59
CA SER A 576 -15.02 -21.80 -29.96
C SER A 576 -16.22 -20.86 -30.09
N LYS A 577 -16.02 -19.66 -30.67
CA LYS A 577 -17.07 -18.65 -30.90
C LYS A 577 -17.23 -18.38 -32.40
N PRO A 578 -18.33 -18.81 -33.04
CA PRO A 578 -18.63 -18.46 -34.43
C PRO A 578 -18.66 -16.94 -34.63
N THR A 579 -17.94 -16.43 -35.64
CA THR A 579 -17.81 -15.01 -35.96
C THR A 579 -17.64 -14.85 -37.48
N ALA A 580 -18.37 -13.91 -38.10
CA ALA A 580 -18.24 -13.66 -39.55
C ALA A 580 -16.87 -13.03 -39.91
N SER A 581 -16.34 -13.34 -41.08
CA SER A 581 -15.11 -12.72 -41.58
C SER A 581 -15.07 -12.66 -43.11
N GLN A 582 -14.64 -11.51 -43.62
CA GLN A 582 -14.37 -11.26 -45.03
C GLN A 582 -12.94 -11.62 -45.45
N THR A 583 -12.05 -11.98 -44.52
CA THR A 583 -10.62 -12.25 -44.81
C THR A 583 -10.17 -13.66 -44.43
N VAL A 584 -10.90 -14.34 -43.54
CA VAL A 584 -10.52 -15.66 -42.99
C VAL A 584 -11.49 -16.73 -43.52
N ALA A 585 -10.96 -17.81 -44.11
CA ALA A 585 -11.73 -18.94 -44.63
C ALA A 585 -12.57 -19.64 -43.54
N ILE A 586 -13.70 -20.25 -43.94
CA ILE A 586 -14.62 -20.92 -43.01
C ILE A 586 -13.89 -22.02 -42.22
N GLY A 587 -14.08 -22.04 -40.89
CA GLY A 587 -13.46 -23.01 -39.98
C GLY A 587 -12.03 -22.67 -39.55
N ASN A 588 -11.44 -21.58 -40.04
CA ASN A 588 -10.16 -21.07 -39.55
C ASN A 588 -10.35 -20.09 -38.38
N VAL A 589 -9.33 -19.99 -37.53
CA VAL A 589 -9.32 -19.08 -36.38
C VAL A 589 -9.11 -17.65 -36.85
N ILE A 590 -9.99 -16.73 -36.46
CA ILE A 590 -9.82 -15.28 -36.66
C ILE A 590 -8.87 -14.71 -35.60
N SER A 591 -9.14 -15.01 -34.33
CA SER A 591 -8.39 -14.49 -33.18
C SER A 591 -8.51 -15.39 -31.95
N GLN A 592 -7.63 -15.17 -30.98
CA GLN A 592 -7.64 -15.80 -29.65
C GLN A 592 -7.74 -14.71 -28.58
N ASP A 593 -8.45 -14.97 -27.48
CA ASP A 593 -8.59 -14.01 -26.37
C ASP A 593 -7.28 -13.74 -25.62
N THR A 594 -6.44 -14.76 -25.49
CA THR A 594 -5.18 -14.73 -24.76
C THR A 594 -4.02 -14.58 -25.75
N SER A 595 -3.41 -13.40 -25.79
CA SER A 595 -2.39 -13.05 -26.80
C SER A 595 -1.20 -14.01 -26.82
N ALA A 596 -0.73 -14.37 -28.01
CA ALA A 596 0.42 -15.23 -28.21
C ALA A 596 1.69 -14.71 -27.49
N GLY A 597 2.53 -15.63 -27.03
CA GLY A 597 3.77 -15.32 -26.30
C GLY A 597 3.56 -14.92 -24.83
N ARG A 598 2.32 -14.72 -24.37
CA ARG A 598 2.00 -14.60 -22.94
C ARG A 598 2.01 -15.97 -22.26
N THR A 599 2.32 -16.00 -20.97
CA THR A 599 2.16 -17.19 -20.12
C THR A 599 0.74 -17.26 -19.56
N ALA A 600 0.11 -18.43 -19.62
CA ALA A 600 -1.17 -18.71 -18.97
C ALA A 600 -1.11 -20.07 -18.25
N THR A 601 -1.87 -20.21 -17.17
CA THR A 601 -1.83 -21.39 -16.30
C THR A 601 -2.50 -22.59 -16.95
N ALA A 602 -1.81 -23.74 -17.01
CA ALA A 602 -2.38 -24.97 -17.57
C ALA A 602 -3.71 -25.34 -16.88
N GLY A 603 -4.72 -25.68 -17.70
CA GLY A 603 -6.10 -25.91 -17.27
C GLY A 603 -7.04 -24.70 -17.42
N SER A 604 -6.51 -23.50 -17.75
CA SER A 604 -7.32 -22.32 -18.09
C SER A 604 -8.03 -22.46 -19.43
N THR A 605 -9.09 -21.67 -19.62
CA THR A 605 -9.82 -21.61 -20.89
C THR A 605 -9.20 -20.58 -21.83
N ILE A 606 -9.11 -20.91 -23.12
CA ILE A 606 -8.78 -19.98 -24.21
C ILE A 606 -9.96 -19.97 -25.18
N THR A 607 -10.44 -18.79 -25.53
CA THR A 607 -11.55 -18.59 -26.48
C THR A 607 -11.00 -18.24 -27.86
N LEU A 608 -11.39 -19.02 -28.87
CA LEU A 608 -11.07 -18.78 -30.27
C LEU A 608 -12.30 -18.23 -31.01
N ALA A 609 -12.14 -17.11 -31.71
CA ALA A 609 -13.12 -16.68 -32.70
C ALA A 609 -12.91 -17.51 -33.98
N ILE A 610 -13.92 -18.25 -34.41
CA ILE A 610 -13.86 -19.14 -35.58
C ILE A 610 -14.66 -18.53 -36.73
N SER A 611 -14.06 -18.47 -37.93
CA SER A 611 -14.70 -17.86 -39.09
C SER A 611 -15.90 -18.66 -39.58
N THR A 612 -17.04 -17.98 -39.67
CA THR A 612 -18.20 -18.43 -40.46
C THR A 612 -18.16 -17.92 -41.89
N GLY A 613 -17.10 -17.19 -42.30
CA GLY A 613 -16.97 -16.64 -43.65
C GLY A 613 -17.90 -15.46 -43.94
N VAL A 614 -18.26 -15.31 -45.21
CA VAL A 614 -19.13 -14.25 -45.76
C VAL A 614 -20.52 -14.82 -46.03
N VAL A 615 -21.57 -14.14 -45.57
CA VAL A 615 -22.95 -14.51 -45.88
C VAL A 615 -23.30 -14.04 -47.29
N VAL A 616 -23.80 -14.96 -48.12
CA VAL A 616 -24.18 -14.70 -49.50
C VAL A 616 -25.44 -13.82 -49.54
N PRO A 617 -25.40 -12.63 -50.19
CA PRO A 617 -26.58 -11.79 -50.35
C PRO A 617 -27.62 -12.45 -51.27
N ARG A 618 -28.87 -11.99 -51.17
CA ARG A 618 -29.87 -12.26 -52.21
C ARG A 618 -29.50 -11.47 -53.47
N LEU A 619 -29.38 -12.18 -54.58
CA LEU A 619 -29.11 -11.67 -55.92
C LEU A 619 -30.30 -11.90 -56.85
N THR A 620 -31.22 -12.82 -56.52
CA THR A 620 -32.44 -13.03 -57.29
C THR A 620 -33.32 -11.79 -57.33
N ASP A 621 -33.96 -11.58 -58.49
CA ASP A 621 -34.78 -10.41 -58.83
C ASP A 621 -34.01 -9.08 -58.96
N MET A 622 -32.67 -9.12 -58.93
CA MET A 622 -31.79 -7.99 -59.28
C MET A 622 -31.35 -8.07 -60.76
N THR A 623 -30.93 -6.93 -61.33
CA THR A 623 -30.19 -6.98 -62.61
C THR A 623 -28.79 -7.57 -62.40
N LEU A 624 -28.19 -8.11 -63.46
CA LEU A 624 -26.81 -8.62 -63.39
C LEU A 624 -25.79 -7.53 -63.01
N LYS A 625 -26.06 -6.24 -63.28
CA LYS A 625 -25.28 -5.11 -62.77
C LYS A 625 -25.40 -4.98 -61.25
N ASP A 626 -26.62 -4.94 -60.74
CA ASP A 626 -26.88 -4.68 -59.33
C ASP A 626 -26.45 -5.88 -58.46
N ALA A 627 -26.57 -7.10 -58.99
CA ALA A 627 -26.04 -8.31 -58.35
C ALA A 627 -24.51 -8.27 -58.16
N LYS A 628 -23.75 -7.71 -59.12
CA LYS A 628 -22.30 -7.48 -58.96
C LYS A 628 -22.02 -6.45 -57.86
N ALA A 629 -22.80 -5.37 -57.80
CA ALA A 629 -22.66 -4.34 -56.76
C ALA A 629 -23.03 -4.88 -55.36
N ALA A 630 -24.06 -5.71 -55.25
CA ALA A 630 -24.45 -6.38 -54.01
C ALA A 630 -23.34 -7.31 -53.47
N LEU A 631 -22.65 -8.04 -54.36
CA LEU A 631 -21.50 -8.86 -53.96
C LEU A 631 -20.28 -8.02 -53.55
N ALA A 632 -19.98 -6.93 -54.27
CA ALA A 632 -18.93 -6.00 -53.86
C ALA A 632 -19.21 -5.42 -52.46
N LYS A 633 -20.48 -5.11 -52.15
CA LYS A 633 -20.93 -4.62 -50.83
C LYS A 633 -20.92 -5.71 -49.74
N ALA A 634 -21.09 -6.99 -50.08
CA ALA A 634 -20.94 -8.10 -49.14
C ALA A 634 -19.47 -8.36 -48.74
N GLY A 635 -18.52 -7.94 -49.59
CA GLY A 635 -17.09 -7.98 -49.33
C GLY A 635 -16.45 -9.35 -49.52
N GLY A 636 -15.23 -9.51 -49.03
CA GLY A 636 -14.48 -10.78 -49.07
C GLY A 636 -14.20 -11.34 -50.46
N ASN A 637 -14.02 -10.48 -51.47
CA ASN A 637 -13.57 -10.82 -52.82
C ASN A 637 -14.41 -11.91 -53.54
N LEU A 638 -15.72 -11.97 -53.25
CA LEU A 638 -16.63 -12.88 -53.94
C LEU A 638 -16.75 -12.54 -55.43
N THR A 639 -16.77 -13.57 -56.29
CA THR A 639 -16.86 -13.42 -57.75
C THR A 639 -18.19 -13.96 -58.30
N LEU A 640 -18.64 -13.42 -59.42
CA LEU A 640 -19.91 -13.80 -60.06
C LEU A 640 -19.68 -14.32 -61.48
N THR A 641 -20.21 -15.50 -61.79
CA THR A 641 -20.28 -16.07 -63.15
C THR A 641 -21.74 -16.26 -63.56
N SER A 642 -22.03 -16.12 -64.86
CA SER A 642 -23.37 -16.40 -65.41
C SER A 642 -23.37 -17.73 -66.16
N ALA A 643 -24.37 -18.56 -65.89
CA ALA A 643 -24.67 -19.76 -66.67
C ALA A 643 -25.36 -19.43 -68.01
N THR A 644 -25.97 -18.24 -68.12
CA THR A 644 -26.60 -17.78 -69.36
C THR A 644 -25.54 -17.23 -70.31
N LYS A 645 -25.39 -17.89 -71.48
CA LYS A 645 -24.48 -17.43 -72.52
C LYS A 645 -24.91 -16.05 -73.05
N ASP A 646 -23.94 -15.17 -73.28
CA ASP A 646 -24.12 -13.83 -73.85
C ASP A 646 -25.02 -12.90 -72.99
N ALA A 647 -25.11 -13.17 -71.68
CA ALA A 647 -25.86 -12.40 -70.68
C ALA A 647 -25.41 -10.94 -70.55
N LYS A 648 -26.38 -10.04 -70.39
CA LYS A 648 -26.18 -8.59 -70.29
C LYS A 648 -26.39 -8.10 -68.87
N ASP A 649 -25.77 -6.96 -68.56
CA ASP A 649 -25.93 -6.24 -67.28
C ASP A 649 -27.38 -5.85 -66.96
N THR A 650 -28.26 -5.78 -67.96
CA THR A 650 -29.70 -5.50 -67.84
C THR A 650 -30.58 -6.75 -67.67
N ASP A 651 -30.02 -7.95 -67.77
CA ASP A 651 -30.79 -9.20 -67.63
C ASP A 651 -31.04 -9.50 -66.15
N LEU A 652 -32.20 -10.07 -65.83
CA LEU A 652 -32.64 -10.33 -64.46
C LEU A 652 -32.07 -11.66 -63.95
N VAL A 653 -31.50 -11.67 -62.74
CA VAL A 653 -31.07 -12.91 -62.07
C VAL A 653 -32.30 -13.68 -61.59
N THR A 654 -32.51 -14.88 -62.13
CA THR A 654 -33.63 -15.77 -61.75
C THR A 654 -33.23 -16.84 -60.75
N GLU A 655 -31.96 -17.24 -60.74
CA GLU A 655 -31.42 -18.29 -59.86
C GLU A 655 -30.00 -17.91 -59.44
N GLN A 656 -29.59 -18.32 -58.23
CA GLN A 656 -28.22 -18.17 -57.72
C GLN A 656 -27.76 -19.43 -56.99
N LEU A 657 -26.47 -19.75 -57.06
CA LEU A 657 -25.81 -20.81 -56.27
C LEU A 657 -24.40 -20.34 -55.86
N PRO A 658 -24.00 -20.42 -54.58
CA PRO A 658 -24.80 -20.70 -53.38
C PRO A 658 -26.03 -19.79 -53.19
N VAL A 659 -27.02 -20.27 -52.43
CA VAL A 659 -28.29 -19.56 -52.25
C VAL A 659 -28.19 -18.44 -51.20
N ALA A 660 -29.15 -17.50 -51.25
CA ALA A 660 -29.18 -16.36 -50.35
C ALA A 660 -29.19 -16.80 -48.87
N GLY A 661 -28.27 -16.27 -48.07
CA GLY A 661 -28.11 -16.63 -46.66
C GLY A 661 -27.15 -17.80 -46.38
N GLU A 662 -26.71 -18.55 -47.40
CA GLU A 662 -25.60 -19.51 -47.20
C GLU A 662 -24.29 -18.76 -46.91
N SER A 663 -23.37 -19.41 -46.18
CA SER A 663 -22.08 -18.82 -45.84
C SER A 663 -20.97 -19.44 -46.67
N VAL A 664 -20.10 -18.62 -47.25
CA VAL A 664 -19.00 -19.01 -48.13
C VAL A 664 -17.66 -18.47 -47.65
N SER A 665 -16.56 -19.16 -47.99
CA SER A 665 -15.22 -18.62 -47.73
C SER A 665 -14.96 -17.38 -48.61
N PRO A 666 -14.16 -16.40 -48.14
CA PRO A 666 -13.66 -15.32 -48.99
C PRO A 666 -13.02 -15.85 -50.28
N GLY A 667 -13.19 -15.12 -51.38
CA GLY A 667 -12.75 -15.52 -52.73
C GLY A 667 -13.65 -16.55 -53.45
N SER A 668 -14.76 -16.99 -52.85
CA SER A 668 -15.66 -17.95 -53.49
C SER A 668 -16.32 -17.38 -54.76
N GLN A 669 -16.65 -18.27 -55.70
CA GLN A 669 -17.42 -17.95 -56.89
C GLN A 669 -18.88 -18.34 -56.71
N LEU A 670 -19.77 -17.42 -57.07
CA LEU A 670 -21.21 -17.64 -57.18
C LEU A 670 -21.58 -17.74 -58.66
N SER A 671 -22.47 -18.67 -58.99
CA SER A 671 -23.07 -18.83 -60.32
C SER A 671 -24.50 -18.29 -60.30
N VAL A 672 -24.92 -17.59 -61.37
CA VAL A 672 -26.30 -17.13 -61.56
C VAL A 672 -26.87 -17.54 -62.93
N THR A 673 -28.16 -17.88 -62.94
CA THR A 673 -28.95 -17.97 -64.17
C THR A 673 -29.62 -16.61 -64.40
N THR A 674 -29.48 -16.03 -65.60
CA THR A 674 -30.16 -14.78 -65.97
C THR A 674 -31.17 -14.97 -67.08
N LYS A 675 -32.26 -14.19 -67.02
CA LYS A 675 -33.32 -14.13 -68.04
C LYS A 675 -33.37 -12.73 -68.64
N SER A 676 -33.32 -12.65 -69.97
CA SER A 676 -33.29 -11.34 -70.62
C SER A 676 -34.62 -10.59 -70.53
N THR A 677 -34.52 -9.30 -70.25
CA THR A 677 -35.61 -8.35 -69.97
C THR A 677 -36.22 -7.74 -71.23
N ALA A 678 -36.07 -8.40 -72.38
CA ALA A 678 -36.47 -7.91 -73.69
C ALA A 678 -37.97 -7.58 -73.77
N ALA A 679 -38.30 -6.29 -73.75
CA ALA A 679 -39.67 -5.80 -73.89
C ALA A 679 -40.20 -6.06 -75.30
N THR A 680 -41.34 -6.76 -75.40
CA THR A 680 -42.02 -7.10 -76.65
C THR A 680 -42.74 -5.88 -77.25
N VAL A 681 -41.98 -4.88 -77.70
CA VAL A 681 -42.53 -3.71 -78.40
C VAL A 681 -42.86 -4.10 -79.84
N ALA A 682 -44.11 -4.51 -80.07
CA ALA A 682 -44.63 -4.71 -81.41
C ALA A 682 -44.68 -3.36 -82.16
N PRO A 683 -44.19 -3.27 -83.41
CA PRO A 683 -44.20 -2.01 -84.14
C PRO A 683 -45.62 -1.63 -84.55
N VAL A 684 -46.11 -0.49 -84.03
CA VAL A 684 -47.33 0.16 -84.54
C VAL A 684 -47.04 0.65 -85.95
N ALA A 685 -47.81 0.19 -86.94
CA ALA A 685 -47.62 0.56 -88.33
C ALA A 685 -47.93 2.05 -88.57
N PRO A 686 -47.17 2.76 -89.43
CA PRO A 686 -47.44 4.16 -89.74
C PRO A 686 -48.73 4.29 -90.56
N VAL A 687 -49.63 5.18 -90.11
CA VAL A 687 -50.78 5.63 -90.90
C VAL A 687 -50.31 6.66 -91.92
N THR A 688 -50.68 6.49 -93.19
CA THR A 688 -50.43 7.43 -94.28
C THR A 688 -51.55 7.40 -95.33
N PRO A 689 -51.83 8.53 -96.00
CA PRO A 689 -51.92 9.90 -95.48
C PRO A 689 -53.37 10.40 -95.40
#